data_AF-A0A844FGL5-F1
#
_entry.id   AF-A0A844FGL5-F1
#
_cell.length_a   1.000
_cell.length_b   1.000
_cell.length_c   1.000
_cell.angle_alpha   90.00
_cell.angle_beta   90.00
_cell.angle_gamma   90.00
#
_symmetry.space_group_name_H-M   'P 1'
#
loop_
_entity.id
_entity.type
_entity.pdbx_description
1 polymer ?
#
loop_
_entity_poly.entity_id
_entity_poly.type
_entity_poly.pdbx_seq_one_letter_code
_entity_poly.pdbx_strand_id
1 'polypeptide(L)'
;MDNSLFHSKAGTIKVANGKNPRTPYLHQSEAIRALNKKVNNEDIYEGLIVLPTGGGKTYTAVLWLLKNIIDKNKKVLWIAHRHELLNQALSSVIDNSYSDILVNRKEFKYRVISGVHDRPVNIQSDDDFIIASKDSINYGMEFLLDNWIRKNKNNIVLVIDEAHHAVAKSYRKIINNLEENNKEYFKLIGLTATPFRTSESEKGLLKRIFKNDIIYSIDLKTLINRGILSDPIFIEEKTKIDMANDLTDNDIKKIQRSSNLPQDIAVTIAENKIRNNFIVNHYVDNREKYGQTLVFALNIQHAIELKAVFEKYDVSCDFIVSDIRDTFTHATVSKEENMEKIRKFRDGEMEVLINVNILTEGVDLPNAQTVFLTRPTISTILMTQMIGRALRGEKAGGTKKAYIVSFVDDWKDKIAWINPETLYEEEGTFAEKPKERKEYIVKLIAIDKIEEFAKMMDDTVDTDELKDMPFIERIPVGLYSFKILIPSDNDEYNEKNCDIMVYNTYRQAYEEFVNDLDIIFKEKNLESKEFLEDYELEYLYGEVKRKYFEGYDTTIGYRSEDIKDILRYFAQTSFKPVFLAFEDREKYDISKIALYIWESDMRRTEEKQYVDELWNDEKGFLKIFFGGNKRYFIEQLNNEIYKISRGISTAPKEGSTVSEEEVDMKKLTLWQIKQKDFKYWKSLTDSVYNNFKDEDGYYFSAQSGFKSKKKGDFQIDHIKPMSKGGLTELSNLQLLTRKENMEKGDKYDESKKEYEEKNNDKELDDIYKKIDSLIEKEKEQEAIDFIEDCIKENESPELYNELGNVYYDNKDYENAMKAYKKAVEIDKDYVHSLYNIALIHYRRWSFDKSIDLLNRVLKINKDYYEALTLLGDIYLKRENFDEALNYYGKSISINNENYSGYEGMGYVYFIQEYYQEALNYYDKAIELNNKNAYAYNMRGKCYKELRMYDKVLDDYYKAIELDPEYVSAYFNLANELDRKRRYKDAIKNYEKVIELDPLDDIAYNNMGYTYFKMKEYEKALKCYDKAIQINPNNKYAIRNRKQVKKYLV
;
A
#
# COMPACT_ATOMS: atom_id res chain seq x y z
N MET A 1 34.32 -16.73 -20.95
CA MET A 1 33.99 -15.35 -21.32
C MET A 1 32.48 -15.22 -21.26
N ASP A 2 31.90 -14.60 -20.24
CA ASP A 2 32.53 -14.23 -18.96
C ASP A 2 31.50 -14.30 -17.81
N ASN A 3 31.90 -13.86 -16.63
CA ASN A 3 31.11 -14.01 -15.41
C ASN A 3 29.76 -13.26 -15.43
N SER A 4 28.78 -13.87 -14.74
CA SER A 4 27.56 -13.28 -14.16
C SER A 4 27.08 -11.92 -14.72
N LEU A 5 25.94 -11.92 -15.42
CA LEU A 5 25.15 -10.71 -15.67
C LEU A 5 24.38 -10.24 -14.41
N PHE A 6 25.09 -10.13 -13.29
CA PHE A 6 24.96 -8.91 -12.49
C PHE A 6 25.52 -7.80 -13.36
N HIS A 7 24.65 -7.24 -14.20
CA HIS A 7 24.99 -5.97 -14.82
C HIS A 7 25.32 -4.98 -13.72
N SER A 8 26.28 -4.15 -14.05
CA SER A 8 26.98 -3.35 -13.10
C SER A 8 26.24 -2.02 -12.79
N LYS A 9 26.76 -1.25 -11.82
CA LYS A 9 26.24 0.10 -11.47
C LYS A 9 26.93 1.39 -12.08
N ALA A 10 28.29 1.63 -12.07
CA ALA A 10 28.97 2.88 -12.59
C ALA A 10 30.51 2.96 -13.03
N GLY A 11 30.85 2.66 -14.30
CA GLY A 11 32.11 2.77 -15.14
C GLY A 11 32.21 2.03 -16.56
N THR A 12 31.83 2.71 -17.67
CA THR A 12 31.85 2.59 -19.19
C THR A 12 31.43 1.34 -20.05
N ILE A 13 30.55 1.52 -21.10
CA ILE A 13 30.33 0.60 -22.27
C ILE A 13 31.44 0.73 -23.30
N LYS A 14 31.93 -0.40 -23.83
CA LYS A 14 32.75 -0.42 -25.06
C LYS A 14 31.94 -0.86 -26.27
N VAL A 15 32.06 -0.11 -27.36
CA VAL A 15 31.34 -0.35 -28.62
C VAL A 15 31.98 -1.52 -29.37
N ALA A 16 31.17 -2.52 -29.72
CA ALA A 16 31.60 -3.71 -30.41
C ALA A 16 32.00 -3.41 -31.87
N ASN A 17 33.21 -3.80 -32.25
CA ASN A 17 33.70 -3.67 -33.62
C ASN A 17 32.94 -4.63 -34.55
N GLY A 18 32.42 -4.12 -35.66
CA GLY A 18 31.59 -4.86 -36.61
C GLY A 18 30.20 -4.25 -36.78
N LYS A 19 29.28 -5.05 -37.31
CA LYS A 19 27.86 -4.71 -37.44
C LYS A 19 27.03 -5.34 -36.35
N ASN A 20 25.96 -4.67 -35.92
CA ASN A 20 24.97 -5.27 -35.05
C ASN A 20 24.35 -6.52 -35.73
N PRO A 21 24.41 -7.71 -35.10
CA PRO A 21 23.87 -8.95 -35.68
C PRO A 21 22.34 -8.94 -35.78
N ARG A 22 21.66 -8.05 -35.04
CA ARG A 22 20.20 -7.94 -34.95
C ARG A 22 19.73 -6.79 -35.83
N THR A 23 19.32 -7.09 -37.07
CA THR A 23 18.71 -6.11 -37.97
C THR A 23 17.28 -5.77 -37.52
N PRO A 24 16.90 -4.47 -37.43
CA PRO A 24 15.53 -4.10 -37.07
C PRO A 24 14.50 -4.63 -38.06
N TYR A 25 13.39 -5.14 -37.54
CA TYR A 25 12.25 -5.54 -38.38
C TYR A 25 11.62 -4.33 -39.09
N LEU A 26 10.75 -4.59 -40.07
CA LEU A 26 10.17 -3.55 -40.91
C LEU A 26 9.44 -2.47 -40.09
N HIS A 27 8.65 -2.84 -39.07
CA HIS A 27 7.96 -1.89 -38.20
C HIS A 27 8.90 -1.05 -37.34
N GLN A 28 9.97 -1.66 -36.84
CA GLN A 28 11.00 -0.99 -36.06
C GLN A 28 11.76 0.01 -36.95
N SER A 29 12.06 -0.38 -38.19
CA SER A 29 12.62 0.50 -39.21
C SER A 29 11.70 1.65 -39.59
N GLU A 30 10.38 1.43 -39.65
CA GLU A 30 9.37 2.47 -39.90
C GLU A 30 9.29 3.46 -38.72
N ALA A 31 9.24 2.97 -37.48
CA ALA A 31 9.29 3.80 -36.26
C ALA A 31 10.56 4.65 -36.18
N ILE A 32 11.73 4.05 -36.47
CA ILE A 32 13.03 4.75 -36.52
C ILE A 32 13.03 5.85 -37.60
N ARG A 33 12.40 5.62 -38.77
CA ARG A 33 12.22 6.66 -39.79
C ARG A 33 11.29 7.78 -39.33
N ALA A 34 10.20 7.46 -38.63
CA ALA A 34 9.27 8.45 -38.09
C ALA A 34 9.94 9.35 -37.04
N LEU A 35 10.67 8.75 -36.10
CA LEU A 35 11.55 9.45 -35.15
C LEU A 35 12.56 10.35 -35.86
N ASN A 36 13.29 9.82 -36.85
CA ASN A 36 14.26 10.60 -37.63
C ASN A 36 13.64 11.77 -38.41
N LYS A 37 12.35 11.70 -38.78
CA LYS A 37 11.66 12.77 -39.52
C LYS A 37 11.11 13.87 -38.62
N LYS A 38 10.62 13.54 -37.43
CA LYS A 38 10.11 14.53 -36.46
C LYS A 38 11.22 15.03 -35.52
N VAL A 39 11.75 14.15 -34.68
CA VAL A 39 12.58 14.48 -33.49
C VAL A 39 13.97 15.06 -33.82
N ASN A 40 14.51 14.80 -35.01
CA ASN A 40 15.81 15.36 -35.43
C ASN A 40 15.73 16.79 -35.98
N ASN A 41 14.55 17.30 -36.36
CA ASN A 41 14.39 18.56 -37.08
C ASN A 41 13.96 19.75 -36.19
N GLU A 42 13.56 19.49 -34.96
CA GLU A 42 13.08 20.47 -33.97
C GLU A 42 13.95 20.33 -32.71
N ASP A 43 14.38 21.41 -32.06
CA ASP A 43 15.23 21.34 -30.86
C ASP A 43 14.46 21.09 -29.55
N ILE A 44 13.17 21.44 -29.53
CA ILE A 44 12.20 21.06 -28.50
C ILE A 44 11.19 20.09 -29.14
N TYR A 45 10.91 18.95 -28.50
CA TYR A 45 9.98 17.95 -29.05
C TYR A 45 9.48 16.95 -27.98
N GLU A 46 8.17 16.70 -27.90
CA GLU A 46 7.57 15.75 -26.96
C GLU A 46 6.52 14.82 -27.64
N GLY A 47 6.83 13.55 -27.87
CA GLY A 47 5.90 12.63 -28.59
C GLY A 47 6.07 11.12 -28.32
N LEU A 48 5.14 10.31 -28.82
CA LEU A 48 4.85 8.95 -28.36
C LEU A 48 5.07 7.87 -29.44
N ILE A 49 5.29 6.61 -29.08
CA ILE A 49 5.31 5.47 -30.04
C ILE A 49 4.49 4.35 -29.42
N VAL A 50 3.82 3.54 -30.24
CA VAL A 50 2.98 2.44 -29.78
C VAL A 50 3.44 1.16 -30.44
N LEU A 51 3.95 0.21 -29.64
CA LEU A 51 4.28 -1.14 -30.09
C LEU A 51 3.78 -2.13 -29.03
N PRO A 52 2.95 -3.12 -29.38
CA PRO A 52 2.37 -4.06 -28.42
C PRO A 52 3.45 -4.92 -27.74
N THR A 53 3.05 -5.67 -26.72
CA THR A 53 3.94 -6.59 -26.01
C THR A 53 4.56 -7.61 -26.97
N GLY A 54 5.85 -7.88 -26.84
CA GLY A 54 6.64 -8.67 -27.81
C GLY A 54 7.06 -7.90 -29.08
N GLY A 55 6.41 -6.80 -29.45
CA GLY A 55 6.73 -6.01 -30.66
C GLY A 55 8.10 -5.31 -30.67
N GLY A 56 8.81 -5.32 -29.53
CA GLY A 56 10.18 -4.81 -29.41
C GLY A 56 10.29 -3.30 -29.15
N LYS A 57 9.45 -2.77 -28.23
CA LYS A 57 9.49 -1.38 -27.73
C LYS A 57 10.91 -0.90 -27.45
N THR A 58 11.48 -1.39 -26.36
CA THR A 58 12.82 -1.09 -25.84
C THR A 58 13.85 -1.04 -26.95
N TYR A 59 14.05 -2.17 -27.66
CA TYR A 59 14.98 -2.32 -28.80
C TYR A 59 14.85 -1.20 -29.86
N THR A 60 13.62 -0.82 -30.20
CA THR A 60 13.37 0.20 -31.24
C THR A 60 13.84 1.59 -30.80
N ALA A 61 13.57 1.97 -29.54
CA ALA A 61 14.05 3.24 -29.01
C ALA A 61 15.56 3.22 -28.75
N VAL A 62 16.13 2.08 -28.30
CA VAL A 62 17.59 1.91 -28.17
C VAL A 62 18.30 2.31 -29.43
N LEU A 63 17.92 1.68 -30.54
CA LEU A 63 18.68 1.75 -31.78
C LEU A 63 18.57 3.15 -32.43
N TRP A 64 17.50 3.90 -32.11
CA TRP A 64 17.39 5.32 -32.42
C TRP A 64 18.26 6.19 -31.51
N LEU A 65 18.20 6.00 -30.18
CA LEU A 65 18.92 6.80 -29.19
C LEU A 65 20.44 6.66 -29.33
N LEU A 66 20.94 5.43 -29.53
CA LEU A 66 22.37 5.20 -29.76
C LEU A 66 22.86 5.97 -30.99
N LYS A 67 22.15 5.85 -32.12
CA LYS A 67 22.53 6.47 -33.40
C LYS A 67 22.34 7.98 -33.46
N ASN A 68 21.32 8.53 -32.80
CA ASN A 68 20.95 9.93 -32.94
C ASN A 68 21.35 10.84 -31.78
N ILE A 69 21.53 10.28 -30.58
CA ILE A 69 21.79 11.03 -29.35
C ILE A 69 23.20 10.67 -28.84
N ILE A 70 23.44 9.41 -28.48
CA ILE A 70 24.72 8.98 -27.88
C ILE A 70 25.90 9.19 -28.85
N ASP A 71 25.79 8.75 -30.11
CA ASP A 71 26.84 8.93 -31.14
C ASP A 71 27.21 10.40 -31.37
N LYS A 72 26.23 11.31 -31.20
CA LYS A 72 26.40 12.77 -31.34
C LYS A 72 26.84 13.44 -30.03
N ASN A 73 27.37 12.67 -29.08
CA ASN A 73 27.83 13.11 -27.76
C ASN A 73 26.76 13.84 -26.93
N LYS A 74 25.49 13.45 -27.10
CA LYS A 74 24.34 13.90 -26.30
C LYS A 74 23.99 12.90 -25.20
N LYS A 75 23.26 13.36 -24.20
CA LYS A 75 22.94 12.66 -22.95
C LYS A 75 21.51 12.13 -22.94
N VAL A 76 21.27 11.00 -22.27
CA VAL A 76 19.93 10.41 -22.08
C VAL A 76 19.64 10.18 -20.61
N LEU A 77 18.42 10.50 -20.17
CA LEU A 77 17.81 10.06 -18.92
C LEU A 77 16.52 9.32 -19.24
N TRP A 78 16.34 8.14 -18.66
CA TRP A 78 15.10 7.36 -18.77
C TRP A 78 14.66 6.92 -17.39
N ILE A 79 13.36 7.00 -17.11
CA ILE A 79 12.81 6.69 -15.78
C ILE A 79 11.87 5.51 -15.93
N ALA A 80 11.93 4.48 -15.09
CA ALA A 80 10.96 3.37 -15.09
C ALA A 80 10.31 3.14 -13.72
N HIS A 81 9.19 2.41 -13.69
CA HIS A 81 8.44 2.15 -12.45
C HIS A 81 8.85 0.86 -11.72
N ARG A 82 9.57 -0.09 -12.36
CA ARG A 82 10.04 -1.35 -11.75
C ARG A 82 11.54 -1.55 -11.95
N HIS A 83 12.22 -2.18 -10.98
CA HIS A 83 13.65 -2.53 -11.08
C HIS A 83 14.01 -3.48 -12.23
N GLU A 84 13.06 -4.33 -12.65
CA GLU A 84 13.25 -5.30 -13.74
C GLU A 84 13.24 -4.61 -15.11
N LEU A 85 12.41 -3.58 -15.28
CA LEU A 85 12.38 -2.75 -16.50
C LEU A 85 13.70 -2.00 -16.68
N LEU A 86 14.34 -1.55 -15.59
CA LEU A 86 15.69 -0.97 -15.62
C LEU A 86 16.74 -1.98 -16.13
N ASN A 87 16.65 -3.25 -15.70
CA ASN A 87 17.55 -4.31 -16.17
C ASN A 87 17.28 -4.78 -17.62
N GLN A 88 16.02 -4.77 -18.05
CA GLN A 88 15.64 -5.04 -19.45
C GLN A 88 16.14 -3.92 -20.38
N ALA A 89 15.99 -2.68 -19.93
CA ALA A 89 16.48 -1.49 -20.60
C ALA A 89 18.01 -1.55 -20.73
N LEU A 90 18.72 -1.77 -19.62
CA LEU A 90 20.15 -2.05 -19.50
C LEU A 90 20.71 -3.03 -20.54
N SER A 91 20.23 -4.27 -20.49
CA SER A 91 20.65 -5.33 -21.42
C SER A 91 20.50 -4.85 -22.86
N SER A 92 19.41 -4.14 -23.17
CA SER A 92 19.11 -3.72 -24.53
C SER A 92 20.05 -2.64 -25.10
N VAL A 93 20.73 -1.77 -24.34
CA VAL A 93 21.83 -0.96 -24.95
C VAL A 93 23.04 -1.83 -25.23
N ILE A 94 23.46 -2.64 -24.25
CA ILE A 94 24.70 -3.43 -24.33
C ILE A 94 24.65 -4.31 -25.58
N ASP A 95 23.54 -5.03 -25.75
CA ASP A 95 23.24 -5.92 -26.88
C ASP A 95 23.20 -5.22 -28.25
N ASN A 96 23.23 -3.88 -28.30
CA ASN A 96 23.06 -3.09 -29.52
C ASN A 96 24.15 -2.03 -29.76
N SER A 97 25.18 -1.97 -28.91
CA SER A 97 26.26 -0.97 -29.01
C SER A 97 27.36 -1.40 -29.99
N TYR A 98 27.10 -1.29 -31.30
CA TYR A 98 28.02 -1.69 -32.39
C TYR A 98 28.51 -0.52 -33.23
N SER A 99 29.69 -0.68 -33.85
CA SER A 99 30.39 0.37 -34.60
C SER A 99 29.71 0.82 -35.92
N ASP A 100 28.66 0.13 -36.38
CA ASP A 100 27.82 0.55 -37.51
C ASP A 100 26.62 1.43 -37.09
N ILE A 101 26.34 1.48 -35.79
CA ILE A 101 25.33 2.33 -35.15
C ILE A 101 26.02 3.53 -34.49
N LEU A 102 27.12 3.28 -33.77
CA LEU A 102 27.98 4.23 -33.06
C LEU A 102 29.29 4.40 -33.84
N VAL A 103 29.29 5.28 -34.83
CA VAL A 103 30.42 5.49 -35.76
C VAL A 103 31.46 6.44 -35.17
N ASN A 104 31.02 7.40 -34.34
CA ASN A 104 31.85 8.47 -33.78
C ASN A 104 32.32 8.16 -32.35
N ARG A 105 31.70 7.22 -31.65
CA ARG A 105 32.07 6.83 -30.28
C ARG A 105 32.51 5.37 -30.19
N LYS A 106 33.68 5.16 -29.56
CA LYS A 106 34.23 3.82 -29.25
C LYS A 106 33.81 3.30 -27.88
N GLU A 107 33.41 4.19 -26.98
CA GLU A 107 32.92 3.89 -25.65
C GLU A 107 32.09 5.08 -25.10
N PHE A 108 31.18 4.80 -24.16
CA PHE A 108 30.31 5.79 -23.51
C PHE A 108 29.78 5.29 -22.16
N LYS A 109 29.33 6.22 -21.31
CA LYS A 109 28.95 5.95 -19.92
C LYS A 109 27.44 5.73 -19.72
N TYR A 110 27.05 4.96 -18.72
CA TYR A 110 25.65 4.62 -18.40
C TYR A 110 25.38 4.65 -16.86
N ARG A 111 24.17 4.49 -16.27
CA ARG A 111 23.95 4.32 -14.77
C ARG A 111 22.53 3.90 -14.30
N VAL A 112 22.38 2.85 -13.47
CA VAL A 112 21.37 2.56 -12.38
C VAL A 112 21.28 3.52 -11.22
N ILE A 113 20.28 4.39 -11.15
CA ILE A 113 19.83 4.93 -9.85
C ILE A 113 18.51 4.28 -9.39
N SER A 114 18.58 3.34 -8.43
CA SER A 114 17.39 2.81 -7.74
C SER A 114 17.78 2.10 -6.43
N GLY A 115 16.82 1.83 -5.55
CA GLY A 115 17.04 1.26 -4.21
C GLY A 115 17.97 0.03 -4.11
N VAL A 116 18.05 -0.80 -5.16
CA VAL A 116 18.95 -1.97 -5.22
C VAL A 116 20.16 -1.81 -6.15
N HIS A 117 20.26 -0.70 -6.90
CA HIS A 117 21.32 -0.41 -7.89
C HIS A 117 22.32 0.64 -7.35
N ASP A 118 22.73 1.67 -8.10
CA ASP A 118 23.52 2.81 -7.56
C ASP A 118 22.61 3.85 -6.89
N ARG A 119 23.25 4.83 -6.24
CA ARG A 119 22.61 5.93 -5.50
C ARG A 119 22.71 7.26 -6.25
N PRO A 120 21.75 8.19 -6.08
CA PRO A 120 21.78 9.51 -6.73
C PRO A 120 23.07 10.30 -6.47
N VAL A 121 23.65 10.20 -5.26
CA VAL A 121 24.90 10.87 -4.89
C VAL A 121 26.10 10.49 -5.77
N ASN A 122 26.07 9.29 -6.39
CA ASN A 122 27.16 8.81 -7.24
C ASN A 122 27.08 9.30 -8.69
N ILE A 123 25.97 9.92 -9.12
CA ILE A 123 25.81 10.54 -10.46
C ILE A 123 27.05 11.39 -10.81
N GLN A 124 27.58 11.22 -12.01
CA GLN A 124 28.73 11.99 -12.51
C GLN A 124 28.36 12.77 -13.77
N SER A 125 28.95 13.96 -13.95
CA SER A 125 28.65 14.83 -15.09
C SER A 125 28.96 14.21 -16.46
N ASP A 126 29.84 13.22 -16.50
CA ASP A 126 30.25 12.51 -17.70
C ASP A 126 29.40 11.26 -18.02
N ASP A 127 28.47 10.84 -17.15
CA ASP A 127 27.48 9.79 -17.45
C ASP A 127 26.73 10.12 -18.77
N ASP A 128 26.72 9.25 -19.77
CA ASP A 128 26.03 9.49 -21.06
C ASP A 128 24.58 9.00 -21.07
N PHE A 129 24.29 7.90 -20.37
CA PHE A 129 22.98 7.25 -20.36
C PHE A 129 22.55 6.87 -18.93
N ILE A 130 21.72 7.67 -18.28
CA ILE A 130 21.18 7.33 -16.96
C ILE A 130 19.83 6.62 -17.14
N ILE A 131 19.62 5.50 -16.43
CA ILE A 131 18.28 5.04 -16.04
C ILE A 131 18.05 5.20 -14.55
N ALA A 132 16.79 5.32 -14.16
CA ALA A 132 16.44 5.32 -12.75
C ALA A 132 15.01 4.88 -12.46
N SER A 133 14.74 4.50 -11.20
CA SER A 133 13.36 4.50 -10.71
C SER A 133 12.90 5.93 -10.39
N LYS A 134 11.61 6.22 -10.59
CA LYS A 134 11.03 7.55 -10.32
C LYS A 134 11.31 8.03 -8.89
N ASP A 135 11.28 7.11 -7.93
CA ASP A 135 11.32 7.39 -6.49
C ASP A 135 12.73 7.73 -6.03
N SER A 136 13.74 6.98 -6.50
CA SER A 136 15.14 7.24 -6.14
C SER A 136 15.66 8.54 -6.75
N ILE A 137 15.19 8.96 -7.92
CA ILE A 137 15.45 10.31 -8.46
C ILE A 137 14.73 11.39 -7.64
N ASN A 138 13.47 11.18 -7.26
CA ASN A 138 12.74 12.16 -6.47
C ASN A 138 13.32 12.37 -5.06
N TYR A 139 13.88 11.31 -4.46
CA TYR A 139 14.60 11.36 -3.18
C TYR A 139 15.95 12.09 -3.31
N GLY A 140 16.73 11.80 -4.36
CA GLY A 140 18.06 12.38 -4.58
C GLY A 140 18.14 13.50 -5.62
N MET A 141 17.06 14.26 -5.80
CA MET A 141 16.93 15.27 -6.87
C MET A 141 18.04 16.33 -6.84
N GLU A 142 18.54 16.68 -5.65
CA GLU A 142 19.68 17.58 -5.44
C GLU A 142 20.92 17.13 -6.25
N PHE A 143 21.25 15.83 -6.21
CA PHE A 143 22.41 15.28 -6.90
C PHE A 143 22.21 15.21 -8.43
N LEU A 144 21.00 14.89 -8.91
CA LEU A 144 20.72 14.91 -10.35
C LEU A 144 20.84 16.32 -10.93
N LEU A 145 20.34 17.33 -10.21
CA LEU A 145 20.44 18.74 -10.59
C LEU A 145 21.90 19.20 -10.62
N ASP A 146 22.67 18.97 -9.56
CA ASP A 146 24.01 19.53 -9.37
C ASP A 146 25.14 18.74 -10.03
N ASN A 147 25.03 17.40 -10.08
CA ASN A 147 26.06 16.57 -10.70
C ASN A 147 25.87 16.41 -12.20
N TRP A 148 24.65 16.55 -12.74
CA TRP A 148 24.37 16.23 -14.14
C TRP A 148 23.63 17.31 -14.92
N ILE A 149 22.42 17.70 -14.51
CA ILE A 149 21.56 18.61 -15.31
C ILE A 149 22.21 19.97 -15.50
N ARG A 150 22.65 20.62 -14.41
CA ARG A 150 23.27 21.97 -14.47
C ARG A 150 24.60 21.98 -15.24
N LYS A 151 25.25 20.82 -15.40
CA LYS A 151 26.53 20.63 -16.11
C LYS A 151 26.37 20.16 -17.57
N ASN A 152 25.20 19.61 -17.95
CA ASN A 152 24.90 19.11 -19.30
C ASN A 152 23.71 19.87 -19.95
N LYS A 153 23.55 21.16 -19.63
CA LYS A 153 22.46 22.00 -20.16
C LYS A 153 22.36 21.92 -21.68
N ASN A 154 21.12 21.88 -22.18
CA ASN A 154 20.78 21.83 -23.61
C ASN A 154 21.34 20.58 -24.34
N ASN A 155 21.69 19.51 -23.61
CA ASN A 155 22.27 18.30 -24.19
C ASN A 155 21.56 17.00 -23.77
N ILE A 156 20.42 17.08 -23.09
CA ILE A 156 19.71 15.95 -22.46
C ILE A 156 18.44 15.58 -23.24
N VAL A 157 18.14 14.29 -23.31
CA VAL A 157 16.86 13.71 -23.76
C VAL A 157 16.23 12.91 -22.62
N LEU A 158 14.95 13.16 -22.30
CA LEU A 158 14.16 12.47 -21.29
C LEU A 158 13.25 11.41 -21.92
N VAL A 159 13.03 10.30 -21.21
CA VAL A 159 12.15 9.21 -21.64
C VAL A 159 11.48 8.56 -20.41
N ILE A 160 10.19 8.14 -20.45
CA ILE A 160 9.43 7.71 -19.23
C ILE A 160 8.70 6.34 -19.32
N ASP A 161 8.94 5.34 -18.45
CA ASP A 161 8.56 3.92 -18.68
C ASP A 161 7.09 3.64 -18.41
N GLU A 162 6.52 2.87 -19.33
CA GLU A 162 5.10 2.80 -19.62
C GLU A 162 4.46 4.17 -19.38
N ALA A 163 4.88 5.23 -20.12
CA ALA A 163 4.42 6.62 -19.88
C ALA A 163 2.90 6.83 -19.99
N HIS A 164 2.09 5.78 -20.17
CA HIS A 164 0.71 5.77 -19.70
C HIS A 164 0.55 5.96 -18.17
N HIS A 165 1.66 6.01 -17.45
CA HIS A 165 1.83 6.45 -16.07
C HIS A 165 2.47 7.84 -15.92
N ALA A 166 2.96 8.50 -16.99
CA ALA A 166 3.71 9.77 -16.86
C ALA A 166 2.84 10.94 -16.37
N VAL A 167 1.53 10.75 -16.35
CA VAL A 167 0.59 11.61 -15.63
C VAL A 167 0.87 11.69 -14.12
N ALA A 168 1.48 10.68 -13.49
CA ALA A 168 1.72 10.68 -12.05
C ALA A 168 2.58 11.88 -11.60
N LYS A 169 2.28 12.40 -10.40
CA LYS A 169 2.91 13.58 -9.79
C LYS A 169 4.43 13.46 -9.70
N SER A 170 4.91 12.28 -9.33
CA SER A 170 6.33 11.91 -9.26
C SER A 170 7.05 11.93 -10.62
N TYR A 171 6.36 11.67 -11.74
CA TYR A 171 6.91 11.88 -13.09
C TYR A 171 6.89 13.35 -13.50
N ARG A 172 5.79 14.07 -13.28
CA ARG A 172 5.71 15.51 -13.61
C ARG A 172 6.75 16.36 -12.87
N LYS A 173 7.06 16.03 -11.60
CA LYS A 173 8.17 16.67 -10.86
C LYS A 173 9.52 16.50 -11.56
N ILE A 174 9.80 15.33 -12.17
CA ILE A 174 11.03 15.09 -12.94
C ILE A 174 11.00 15.87 -14.27
N ILE A 175 9.89 15.82 -15.00
CA ILE A 175 9.70 16.54 -16.28
C ILE A 175 9.95 18.04 -16.10
N ASN A 176 9.24 18.69 -15.17
CA ASN A 176 9.31 20.14 -14.97
C ASN A 176 10.73 20.61 -14.61
N ASN A 177 11.43 19.89 -13.74
CA ASN A 177 12.82 20.22 -13.36
C ASN A 177 13.77 20.17 -14.57
N LEU A 178 13.51 19.31 -15.55
CA LEU A 178 14.31 19.21 -16.78
C LEU A 178 13.93 20.26 -17.82
N GLU A 179 12.64 20.54 -18.03
CA GLU A 179 12.14 21.59 -18.94
C GLU A 179 12.63 22.97 -18.47
N GLU A 180 12.54 23.27 -17.17
CA GLU A 180 12.98 24.54 -16.59
C GLU A 180 14.49 24.80 -16.74
N ASN A 181 15.32 23.75 -16.71
CA ASN A 181 16.78 23.87 -16.77
C ASN A 181 17.36 23.75 -18.20
N ASN A 182 16.56 23.36 -19.20
CA ASN A 182 17.00 23.08 -20.58
C ASN A 182 16.11 23.77 -21.64
N LYS A 183 15.61 24.98 -21.35
CA LYS A 183 14.60 25.69 -22.17
C LYS A 183 14.95 25.93 -23.65
N GLU A 184 16.21 25.76 -24.05
CA GLU A 184 16.68 25.95 -25.43
C GLU A 184 16.83 24.63 -26.20
N TYR A 185 16.83 23.48 -25.50
CA TYR A 185 16.86 22.13 -26.11
C TYR A 185 16.32 21.10 -25.10
N PHE A 186 15.10 20.62 -25.32
CA PHE A 186 14.44 19.64 -24.45
C PHE A 186 13.63 18.63 -25.26
N LYS A 187 13.92 17.33 -25.11
CA LYS A 187 13.26 16.27 -25.89
C LYS A 187 12.74 15.16 -25.00
N LEU A 188 11.48 14.78 -25.22
CA LEU A 188 10.72 13.80 -24.43
C LEU A 188 10.07 12.74 -25.34
N ILE A 189 10.25 11.44 -25.03
CA ILE A 189 9.85 10.32 -25.91
C ILE A 189 9.00 9.23 -25.19
N GLY A 190 8.05 8.65 -25.94
CA GLY A 190 7.28 7.39 -25.70
C GLY A 190 7.51 6.38 -26.85
N LEU A 191 7.23 5.06 -27.03
CA LEU A 191 6.87 3.70 -26.50
C LEU A 191 5.70 3.31 -25.54
N THR A 192 4.60 2.65 -25.93
CA THR A 192 3.80 1.83 -24.96
C THR A 192 3.09 0.68 -25.67
N ALA A 193 2.70 -0.37 -24.94
CA ALA A 193 1.77 -1.37 -25.47
C ALA A 193 0.40 -0.72 -25.66
N THR A 194 -0.09 -0.12 -24.58
CA THR A 194 -1.41 0.47 -24.48
C THR A 194 -1.26 1.98 -24.38
N PRO A 195 -1.26 2.72 -25.50
CA PRO A 195 -1.42 4.17 -25.43
C PRO A 195 -2.66 4.47 -24.61
N PHE A 196 -3.73 3.72 -24.82
CA PHE A 196 -5.02 3.97 -24.20
C PHE A 196 -5.28 2.87 -23.15
N ARG A 197 -5.18 3.21 -21.85
CA ARG A 197 -6.06 2.62 -20.83
C ARG A 197 -7.51 3.01 -21.16
N THR A 198 -8.47 2.30 -20.59
CA THR A 198 -9.93 2.45 -20.78
C THR A 198 -10.49 3.83 -20.43
N SER A 199 -9.85 4.52 -19.48
CA SER A 199 -10.16 5.90 -19.15
C SER A 199 -9.89 6.81 -20.34
N GLU A 200 -10.93 7.51 -20.77
CA GLU A 200 -10.77 8.57 -21.74
C GLU A 200 -9.91 9.71 -21.14
N SER A 201 -9.88 10.06 -19.84
CA SER A 201 -9.23 11.31 -19.35
C SER A 201 -7.92 11.79 -20.03
N GLU A 202 -6.95 10.90 -20.23
CA GLU A 202 -5.55 11.30 -20.35
C GLU A 202 -5.02 11.62 -21.79
N LYS A 203 -5.83 11.76 -22.85
CA LYS A 203 -5.42 12.43 -24.15
C LYS A 203 -5.51 13.92 -23.91
N GLY A 204 -6.32 14.39 -22.96
CA GLY A 204 -6.14 15.74 -22.43
C GLY A 204 -4.82 15.86 -21.67
N LEU A 205 -4.44 14.83 -20.90
CA LEU A 205 -3.42 14.95 -19.86
C LEU A 205 -2.02 14.56 -20.35
N LEU A 206 -1.86 13.45 -21.05
CA LEU A 206 -0.63 13.12 -21.74
C LEU A 206 -0.40 13.95 -23.01
N LYS A 207 -1.41 14.43 -23.75
CA LYS A 207 -1.13 15.40 -24.84
C LYS A 207 -0.67 16.77 -24.34
N ARG A 208 -0.88 17.10 -23.06
CA ARG A 208 -0.23 18.26 -22.40
C ARG A 208 1.25 18.00 -22.12
N ILE A 209 1.64 16.74 -21.86
CA ILE A 209 3.02 16.34 -21.58
C ILE A 209 3.79 16.04 -22.88
N PHE A 210 3.15 15.39 -23.85
CA PHE A 210 3.67 14.95 -25.14
C PHE A 210 2.90 15.67 -26.26
N LYS A 211 3.28 16.93 -26.47
CA LYS A 211 2.60 17.95 -27.29
C LYS A 211 2.47 17.53 -28.78
N ASN A 212 3.33 16.65 -29.28
CA ASN A 212 3.37 16.17 -30.66
C ASN A 212 2.64 14.82 -30.92
N ASP A 213 1.96 14.26 -29.91
CA ASP A 213 1.11 13.06 -30.02
C ASP A 213 1.88 11.80 -30.52
N ILE A 214 1.18 10.79 -31.04
CA ILE A 214 1.77 9.56 -31.58
C ILE A 214 2.63 9.84 -32.83
N ILE A 215 3.86 9.34 -32.79
CA ILE A 215 4.89 9.35 -33.83
C ILE A 215 4.73 8.13 -34.75
N TYR A 216 4.46 6.95 -34.17
CA TYR A 216 4.27 5.69 -34.88
C TYR A 216 3.44 4.70 -34.04
N SER A 217 2.61 3.88 -34.68
CA SER A 217 1.88 2.77 -34.07
C SER A 217 1.83 1.54 -34.98
N ILE A 218 1.68 0.34 -34.40
CA ILE A 218 1.36 -0.91 -35.13
C ILE A 218 0.56 -1.86 -34.24
N ASP A 219 -0.23 -2.73 -34.87
CA ASP A 219 -1.11 -3.73 -34.24
C ASP A 219 -0.50 -5.14 -34.17
N LEU A 220 -0.99 -5.96 -33.22
CA LEU A 220 -0.66 -7.38 -33.06
C LEU A 220 -0.86 -8.19 -34.35
N LYS A 221 -1.97 -8.00 -35.07
CA LYS A 221 -2.32 -8.83 -36.25
C LYS A 221 -1.27 -8.65 -37.35
N THR A 222 -0.79 -7.43 -37.57
CA THR A 222 0.31 -7.15 -38.50
C THR A 222 1.63 -7.79 -38.04
N LEU A 223 1.89 -7.93 -36.74
CA LEU A 223 3.10 -8.61 -36.23
C LEU A 223 3.04 -10.14 -36.31
N ILE A 224 1.87 -10.73 -36.06
CA ILE A 224 1.61 -12.18 -36.25
C ILE A 224 1.74 -12.53 -37.74
N ASN A 225 1.06 -11.78 -38.63
CA ASN A 225 1.20 -11.95 -40.08
C ASN A 225 2.64 -11.77 -40.61
N ARG A 226 3.47 -10.99 -39.91
CA ARG A 226 4.91 -10.84 -40.22
C ARG A 226 5.77 -11.98 -39.65
N GLY A 227 5.23 -12.86 -38.79
CA GLY A 227 5.95 -13.96 -38.12
C GLY A 227 6.89 -13.50 -37.00
N ILE A 228 6.65 -12.31 -36.45
CA ILE A 228 7.40 -11.71 -35.34
C ILE A 228 6.84 -12.19 -34.00
N LEU A 229 5.52 -12.36 -33.96
CA LEU A 229 4.81 -13.04 -32.89
C LEU A 229 4.35 -14.43 -33.37
N SER A 230 4.15 -15.34 -32.44
CA SER A 230 3.62 -16.69 -32.68
C SER A 230 2.13 -16.63 -33.05
N ASP A 231 1.63 -17.65 -33.76
CA ASP A 231 0.20 -17.86 -33.94
C ASP A 231 -0.41 -18.30 -32.58
N PRO A 232 -1.30 -17.51 -31.94
CA PRO A 232 -1.92 -17.93 -30.69
C PRO A 232 -3.00 -18.99 -30.96
N ILE A 233 -3.10 -19.98 -30.07
CA ILE A 233 -4.12 -21.04 -30.13
C ILE A 233 -4.76 -21.15 -28.75
N PHE A 234 -5.98 -20.64 -28.62
CA PHE A 234 -6.77 -20.69 -27.38
C PHE A 234 -7.42 -22.07 -27.23
N ILE A 235 -7.43 -22.56 -25.99
CA ILE A 235 -8.07 -23.84 -25.60
C ILE A 235 -8.76 -23.60 -24.27
N GLU A 236 -10.09 -23.80 -24.20
CA GLU A 236 -10.86 -23.72 -22.95
C GLU A 236 -11.17 -25.13 -22.43
N GLU A 237 -10.63 -25.48 -21.27
CA GLU A 237 -10.84 -26.77 -20.62
C GLU A 237 -11.69 -26.63 -19.37
N LYS A 238 -12.87 -27.27 -19.35
CA LYS A 238 -13.81 -27.17 -18.23
C LYS A 238 -13.53 -28.24 -17.19
N THR A 239 -13.05 -27.81 -16.02
CA THR A 239 -12.67 -28.70 -14.90
C THR A 239 -13.89 -29.39 -14.27
N LYS A 240 -15.09 -28.80 -14.43
CA LYS A 240 -16.37 -29.23 -13.85
C LYS A 240 -16.39 -29.24 -12.31
N ILE A 241 -15.47 -28.50 -11.69
CA ILE A 241 -15.50 -28.20 -10.25
C ILE A 241 -16.51 -27.07 -10.02
N ASP A 242 -17.54 -27.35 -9.23
CA ASP A 242 -18.52 -26.36 -8.78
C ASP A 242 -17.87 -25.45 -7.72
N MET A 243 -17.45 -24.26 -8.13
CA MET A 243 -16.89 -23.23 -7.26
C MET A 243 -17.96 -22.27 -6.75
N ALA A 244 -19.22 -22.44 -7.16
CA ALA A 244 -20.26 -21.43 -7.02
C ALA A 244 -21.15 -21.59 -5.78
N ASN A 245 -21.20 -22.77 -5.17
CA ASN A 245 -22.09 -23.07 -4.03
C ASN A 245 -21.66 -22.35 -2.74
N ASP A 246 -20.37 -22.35 -2.45
CA ASP A 246 -19.83 -21.89 -1.15
C ASP A 246 -19.53 -20.38 -1.11
N LEU A 247 -19.72 -19.68 -2.25
CA LEU A 247 -19.52 -18.23 -2.36
C LEU A 247 -20.73 -17.44 -1.86
N THR A 248 -20.52 -16.61 -0.83
CA THR A 248 -21.51 -15.59 -0.45
C THR A 248 -21.49 -14.41 -1.43
N ASP A 249 -22.56 -13.62 -1.47
CA ASP A 249 -22.63 -12.42 -2.30
C ASP A 249 -21.58 -11.35 -1.91
N ASN A 250 -21.09 -11.39 -0.66
CA ASN A 250 -19.98 -10.56 -0.23
C ASN A 250 -18.67 -10.99 -0.90
N ASP A 251 -18.44 -12.29 -1.08
CA ASP A 251 -17.20 -12.82 -1.65
C ASP A 251 -17.16 -12.62 -3.16
N ILE A 252 -18.30 -12.75 -3.83
CA ILE A 252 -18.47 -12.34 -5.24
C ILE A 252 -18.11 -10.85 -5.40
N LYS A 253 -18.60 -9.98 -4.51
CA LYS A 253 -18.27 -8.54 -4.52
C LYS A 253 -16.80 -8.27 -4.21
N LYS A 254 -16.15 -9.03 -3.31
CA LYS A 254 -14.69 -8.95 -3.09
C LYS A 254 -13.91 -9.30 -4.36
N ILE A 255 -14.26 -10.39 -5.04
CA ILE A 255 -13.60 -10.83 -6.29
C ILE A 255 -13.82 -9.83 -7.42
N GLN A 256 -14.96 -9.14 -7.47
CA GLN A 256 -15.21 -8.11 -8.48
C GLN A 256 -14.51 -6.78 -8.17
N ARG A 257 -14.23 -6.47 -6.89
CA ARG A 257 -13.52 -5.26 -6.44
C ARG A 257 -11.99 -5.42 -6.37
N SER A 258 -11.47 -6.65 -6.47
CA SER A 258 -10.05 -6.99 -6.34
C SER A 258 -9.56 -7.77 -7.56
N SER A 259 -8.34 -7.49 -8.05
CA SER A 259 -7.72 -8.33 -9.10
C SER A 259 -7.25 -9.71 -8.60
N ASN A 260 -7.30 -9.95 -7.29
CA ASN A 260 -6.91 -11.19 -6.62
C ASN A 260 -8.10 -11.82 -5.87
N LEU A 261 -8.19 -13.16 -5.94
CA LEU A 261 -9.16 -13.96 -5.19
C LEU A 261 -8.95 -13.84 -3.66
N PRO A 262 -10.03 -13.83 -2.85
CA PRO A 262 -9.93 -14.01 -1.40
C PRO A 262 -9.13 -15.26 -1.00
N GLN A 263 -8.37 -15.16 0.08
CA GLN A 263 -7.35 -16.15 0.45
C GLN A 263 -7.96 -17.51 0.83
N ASP A 264 -9.13 -17.51 1.46
CA ASP A 264 -9.96 -18.68 1.76
C ASP A 264 -10.34 -19.44 0.48
N ILE A 265 -10.85 -18.73 -0.53
CA ILE A 265 -11.21 -19.32 -1.84
C ILE A 265 -9.95 -19.78 -2.59
N ALA A 266 -8.85 -19.01 -2.51
CA ALA A 266 -7.58 -19.37 -3.13
C ALA A 266 -6.98 -20.65 -2.52
N VAL A 267 -7.14 -20.88 -1.21
CA VAL A 267 -6.80 -22.15 -0.54
C VAL A 267 -7.74 -23.28 -0.98
N THR A 268 -9.05 -23.06 -1.02
CA THR A 268 -10.03 -24.08 -1.49
C THR A 268 -9.75 -24.55 -2.92
N ILE A 269 -9.33 -23.65 -3.83
CA ILE A 269 -8.90 -24.04 -5.18
C ILE A 269 -7.55 -24.77 -5.15
N ALA A 270 -6.58 -24.28 -4.35
CA ALA A 270 -5.24 -24.87 -4.24
C ALA A 270 -5.27 -26.33 -3.78
N GLU A 271 -6.07 -26.64 -2.76
CA GLU A 271 -6.19 -27.98 -2.17
C GLU A 271 -7.08 -28.94 -2.98
N ASN A 272 -7.71 -28.47 -4.08
CA ASN A 272 -8.61 -29.30 -4.87
C ASN A 272 -7.86 -30.32 -5.73
N LYS A 273 -7.63 -31.50 -5.13
CA LYS A 273 -6.89 -32.60 -5.77
C LYS A 273 -7.55 -33.11 -7.06
N ILE A 274 -8.87 -33.00 -7.23
CA ILE A 274 -9.53 -33.40 -8.49
C ILE A 274 -9.15 -32.41 -9.60
N ARG A 275 -9.22 -31.10 -9.33
CA ARG A 275 -8.80 -30.03 -10.23
C ARG A 275 -7.32 -30.15 -10.63
N ASN A 276 -6.44 -30.34 -9.65
CA ASN A 276 -4.99 -30.38 -9.89
C ASN A 276 -4.58 -31.62 -10.69
N ASN A 277 -5.18 -32.79 -10.42
CA ASN A 277 -4.97 -33.97 -11.28
C ASN A 277 -5.52 -33.76 -12.70
N PHE A 278 -6.67 -33.09 -12.89
CA PHE A 278 -7.19 -32.78 -14.22
C PHE A 278 -6.22 -31.87 -15.01
N ILE A 279 -5.71 -30.79 -14.39
CA ILE A 279 -4.74 -29.87 -15.00
C ILE A 279 -3.47 -30.60 -15.45
N VAL A 280 -2.89 -31.43 -14.58
CA VAL A 280 -1.64 -32.14 -14.91
C VAL A 280 -1.86 -33.27 -15.90
N ASN A 281 -2.96 -34.03 -15.79
CA ASN A 281 -3.29 -35.06 -16.79
C ASN A 281 -3.43 -34.43 -18.18
N HIS A 282 -4.09 -33.28 -18.31
CA HIS A 282 -4.22 -32.58 -19.60
C HIS A 282 -2.86 -32.13 -20.18
N TYR A 283 -1.88 -31.81 -19.33
CA TYR A 283 -0.50 -31.61 -19.79
C TYR A 283 0.12 -32.92 -20.30
N VAL A 284 0.07 -33.98 -19.49
CA VAL A 284 0.67 -35.30 -19.81
C VAL A 284 0.12 -35.87 -21.12
N ASP A 285 -1.21 -35.83 -21.32
CA ASP A 285 -1.90 -36.28 -22.53
C ASP A 285 -1.53 -35.47 -23.79
N ASN A 286 -0.89 -34.30 -23.63
CA ASN A 286 -0.50 -33.37 -24.69
C ASN A 286 0.99 -33.00 -24.65
N ARG A 287 1.85 -33.73 -23.91
CA ARG A 287 3.22 -33.32 -23.55
C ARG A 287 4.07 -32.91 -24.76
N GLU A 288 4.05 -33.71 -25.84
CA GLU A 288 4.75 -33.42 -27.11
C GLU A 288 4.20 -32.19 -27.86
N LYS A 289 2.90 -31.90 -27.73
CA LYS A 289 2.22 -30.77 -28.37
C LYS A 289 2.47 -29.46 -27.62
N TYR A 290 2.50 -29.50 -26.29
CA TYR A 290 2.65 -28.31 -25.46
C TYR A 290 4.10 -27.93 -25.19
N GLY A 291 5.05 -28.88 -25.16
CA GLY A 291 6.46 -28.59 -24.92
C GLY A 291 6.70 -27.84 -23.61
N GLN A 292 7.58 -26.84 -23.63
CA GLN A 292 7.88 -26.02 -22.45
C GLN A 292 6.70 -25.12 -22.09
N THR A 293 6.20 -25.28 -20.85
CA THR A 293 4.92 -24.72 -20.38
C THR A 293 5.11 -23.82 -19.16
N LEU A 294 4.51 -22.63 -19.20
CA LEU A 294 4.35 -21.75 -18.05
C LEU A 294 3.01 -22.02 -17.36
N VAL A 295 3.01 -22.31 -16.07
CA VAL A 295 1.78 -22.51 -15.28
C VAL A 295 1.61 -21.36 -14.31
N PHE A 296 0.54 -20.58 -14.43
CA PHE A 296 0.27 -19.44 -13.54
C PHE A 296 -0.61 -19.87 -12.36
N ALA A 297 0.04 -20.25 -11.26
CA ALA A 297 -0.62 -20.67 -10.03
C ALA A 297 -1.23 -19.48 -9.25
N LEU A 298 -2.03 -19.80 -8.23
CA LEU A 298 -2.75 -18.83 -7.39
C LEU A 298 -1.88 -18.25 -6.29
N ASN A 299 -1.22 -19.13 -5.54
CA ASN A 299 -0.44 -18.86 -4.36
C ASN A 299 0.61 -19.98 -4.18
N ILE A 300 1.43 -19.89 -3.14
CA ILE A 300 2.50 -20.85 -2.86
C ILE A 300 1.95 -22.29 -2.71
N GLN A 301 0.84 -22.47 -1.99
CA GLN A 301 0.23 -23.79 -1.78
C GLN A 301 -0.22 -24.44 -3.11
N HIS A 302 -0.88 -23.68 -3.99
CA HIS A 302 -1.30 -24.19 -5.30
C HIS A 302 -0.09 -24.60 -6.15
N ALA A 303 1.03 -23.90 -6.05
CA ALA A 303 2.26 -24.27 -6.76
C ALA A 303 2.93 -25.54 -6.19
N ILE A 304 2.91 -25.72 -4.87
CA ILE A 304 3.39 -26.94 -4.20
C ILE A 304 2.52 -28.16 -4.59
N GLU A 305 1.20 -28.04 -4.51
CA GLU A 305 0.27 -29.11 -4.88
C GLU A 305 0.38 -29.47 -6.37
N LEU A 306 0.48 -28.48 -7.27
CA LEU A 306 0.71 -28.74 -8.69
C LEU A 306 2.06 -29.41 -8.94
N LYS A 307 3.15 -28.95 -8.31
CA LYS A 307 4.48 -29.56 -8.43
C LYS A 307 4.47 -31.03 -8.02
N ALA A 308 3.89 -31.36 -6.86
CA ALA A 308 3.79 -32.73 -6.37
C ALA A 308 2.98 -33.66 -7.31
N VAL A 309 2.01 -33.12 -8.07
CA VAL A 309 1.27 -33.88 -9.08
C VAL A 309 2.05 -34.00 -10.40
N PHE A 310 2.82 -32.99 -10.82
CA PHE A 310 3.72 -33.07 -11.99
C PHE A 310 4.87 -34.06 -11.76
N GLU A 311 5.54 -34.01 -10.60
CA GLU A 311 6.64 -34.92 -10.22
C GLU A 311 6.19 -36.39 -10.23
N LYS A 312 4.94 -36.66 -9.81
CA LYS A 312 4.32 -38.00 -9.84
C LYS A 312 4.21 -38.59 -11.26
N TYR A 313 4.23 -37.76 -12.30
CA TYR A 313 4.17 -38.17 -13.72
C TYR A 313 5.51 -38.03 -14.45
N ASP A 314 6.62 -37.91 -13.72
CA ASP A 314 7.98 -37.80 -14.26
C ASP A 314 8.10 -36.62 -15.26
N VAL A 315 7.61 -35.44 -14.84
CA VAL A 315 7.70 -34.16 -15.56
C VAL A 315 8.70 -33.25 -14.86
N SER A 316 9.72 -32.77 -15.58
CA SER A 316 10.74 -31.87 -15.04
C SER A 316 10.13 -30.50 -14.74
N CYS A 317 9.91 -30.20 -13.45
CA CYS A 317 9.21 -29.00 -13.02
C CYS A 317 9.74 -28.39 -11.72
N ASP A 318 9.56 -27.08 -11.58
CA ASP A 318 9.77 -26.37 -10.32
C ASP A 318 8.89 -25.12 -10.24
N PHE A 319 8.80 -24.50 -9.06
CA PHE A 319 8.08 -23.26 -8.85
C PHE A 319 8.99 -22.10 -8.44
N ILE A 320 8.51 -20.89 -8.72
CA ILE A 320 9.12 -19.62 -8.34
C ILE A 320 8.10 -18.74 -7.61
N VAL A 321 8.53 -18.14 -6.49
CA VAL A 321 7.71 -17.42 -5.52
C VAL A 321 8.43 -16.14 -5.07
N SER A 322 7.68 -15.04 -4.93
CA SER A 322 8.19 -13.77 -4.38
C SER A 322 8.74 -13.95 -2.95
N ASP A 323 9.83 -13.25 -2.60
CA ASP A 323 10.56 -13.45 -1.33
C ASP A 323 9.64 -13.28 -0.11
N ILE A 324 9.29 -14.39 0.55
CA ILE A 324 8.60 -14.40 1.85
C ILE A 324 9.34 -15.37 2.76
N ARG A 325 9.58 -14.94 4.01
CA ARG A 325 10.07 -15.84 5.08
C ARG A 325 8.91 -16.65 5.61
N ASP A 326 8.82 -17.93 5.24
CA ASP A 326 7.83 -18.82 5.81
C ASP A 326 8.20 -19.21 7.27
N THR A 327 7.32 -18.87 8.19
CA THR A 327 7.42 -19.22 9.62
C THR A 327 7.08 -20.69 9.90
N PHE A 328 6.46 -21.41 8.95
CA PHE A 328 5.95 -22.76 9.14
C PHE A 328 6.90 -23.86 8.61
N THR A 329 7.56 -23.67 7.46
CA THR A 329 8.49 -24.68 6.90
C THR A 329 9.97 -24.42 7.15
N HIS A 330 10.35 -23.21 7.60
CA HIS A 330 11.74 -22.72 7.63
C HIS A 330 12.46 -22.69 6.26
N ALA A 331 11.75 -22.92 5.15
CA ALA A 331 12.33 -22.79 3.82
C ALA A 331 12.44 -21.30 3.43
N THR A 332 13.65 -20.83 3.22
CA THR A 332 13.92 -19.56 2.53
C THR A 332 14.35 -19.84 1.10
N VAL A 333 13.36 -19.84 0.18
CA VAL A 333 13.63 -19.74 -1.26
C VAL A 333 14.34 -18.41 -1.49
N SER A 334 15.51 -18.44 -2.11
CA SER A 334 16.30 -17.23 -2.36
C SER A 334 16.02 -16.63 -3.73
N LYS A 335 16.22 -15.31 -3.86
CA LYS A 335 16.18 -14.62 -5.16
C LYS A 335 17.12 -15.26 -6.19
N GLU A 336 18.28 -15.72 -5.73
CA GLU A 336 19.28 -16.48 -6.50
C GLU A 336 18.72 -17.83 -7.00
N GLU A 337 18.00 -18.57 -6.14
CA GLU A 337 17.37 -19.85 -6.50
C GLU A 337 16.25 -19.67 -7.53
N ASN A 338 15.39 -18.65 -7.36
CA ASN A 338 14.38 -18.27 -8.35
C ASN A 338 15.02 -17.96 -9.73
N MET A 339 16.14 -17.22 -9.74
CA MET A 339 16.90 -16.92 -10.96
C MET A 339 17.53 -18.16 -11.59
N GLU A 340 18.02 -19.12 -10.80
CA GLU A 340 18.53 -20.40 -11.32
C GLU A 340 17.41 -21.22 -11.99
N LYS A 341 16.22 -21.31 -11.37
CA LYS A 341 15.05 -22.00 -11.95
C LYS A 341 14.60 -21.37 -13.27
N ILE A 342 14.51 -20.04 -13.32
CA ILE A 342 14.21 -19.29 -14.55
C ILE A 342 15.27 -19.57 -15.63
N ARG A 343 16.56 -19.68 -15.26
CA ARG A 343 17.62 -20.02 -16.22
C ARG A 343 17.46 -21.45 -16.76
N LYS A 344 17.25 -22.45 -15.89
CA LYS A 344 17.03 -23.86 -16.29
C LYS A 344 15.84 -23.99 -17.25
N PHE A 345 14.74 -23.30 -16.99
CA PHE A 345 13.60 -23.27 -17.91
C PHE A 345 13.94 -22.55 -19.22
N ARG A 346 14.63 -21.40 -19.21
CA ARG A 346 15.08 -20.73 -20.44
C ARG A 346 16.01 -21.59 -21.29
N ASP A 347 16.93 -22.32 -20.64
CA ASP A 347 17.97 -23.13 -21.28
C ASP A 347 17.45 -24.49 -21.80
N GLY A 348 16.20 -24.87 -21.47
CA GLY A 348 15.56 -26.12 -21.90
C GLY A 348 15.73 -27.30 -20.95
N GLU A 349 16.30 -27.10 -19.75
CA GLU A 349 16.53 -28.13 -18.74
C GLU A 349 15.25 -28.50 -17.93
N MET A 350 14.18 -27.72 -18.08
CA MET A 350 12.92 -27.86 -17.34
C MET A 350 11.71 -27.73 -18.27
N GLU A 351 10.73 -28.64 -18.14
CA GLU A 351 9.55 -28.70 -19.01
C GLU A 351 8.42 -27.78 -18.53
N VAL A 352 8.26 -27.63 -17.21
CA VAL A 352 7.16 -26.85 -16.61
C VAL A 352 7.68 -25.90 -15.53
N LEU A 353 7.47 -24.59 -15.73
CA LEU A 353 7.79 -23.57 -14.72
C LEU A 353 6.49 -23.02 -14.11
N ILE A 354 6.31 -23.25 -12.82
CA ILE A 354 5.11 -22.82 -12.07
C ILE A 354 5.39 -21.44 -11.44
N ASN A 355 4.69 -20.42 -11.93
CA ASN A 355 4.86 -19.04 -11.50
C ASN A 355 3.82 -18.63 -10.45
N VAL A 356 4.28 -18.13 -9.31
CA VAL A 356 3.47 -17.42 -8.32
C VAL A 356 3.92 -15.96 -8.27
N ASN A 357 3.15 -15.08 -8.93
CA ASN A 357 3.28 -13.62 -8.95
C ASN A 357 4.63 -13.00 -9.42
N ILE A 358 5.70 -13.78 -9.68
CA ILE A 358 6.98 -13.24 -10.18
C ILE A 358 6.90 -12.78 -11.64
N LEU A 359 6.56 -13.67 -12.60
CA LEU A 359 6.71 -13.40 -14.05
C LEU A 359 5.67 -12.42 -14.65
N THR A 360 5.16 -11.49 -13.85
CA THR A 360 4.17 -10.48 -14.29
C THR A 360 4.78 -9.56 -15.35
N GLU A 361 6.04 -9.13 -15.24
CA GLU A 361 6.75 -8.33 -16.25
C GLU A 361 8.21 -8.78 -16.49
N GLY A 362 8.92 -8.10 -17.39
CA GLY A 362 10.38 -8.18 -17.58
C GLY A 362 10.97 -9.44 -18.25
N VAL A 363 10.53 -10.65 -17.89
CA VAL A 363 11.28 -11.89 -18.20
C VAL A 363 11.03 -12.41 -19.62
N ASP A 364 12.12 -12.53 -20.41
CA ASP A 364 12.15 -13.13 -21.75
C ASP A 364 12.36 -14.66 -21.67
N LEU A 365 11.48 -15.44 -22.30
CA LEU A 365 11.41 -16.90 -22.26
C LEU A 365 11.18 -17.47 -23.68
N PRO A 366 12.19 -17.45 -24.57
CA PRO A 366 12.01 -17.70 -26.01
C PRO A 366 11.36 -19.04 -26.37
N ASN A 367 11.63 -20.08 -25.57
CA ASN A 367 11.19 -21.44 -25.83
C ASN A 367 9.82 -21.77 -25.20
N ALA A 368 9.22 -20.83 -24.45
CA ALA A 368 7.89 -21.04 -23.87
C ALA A 368 6.85 -21.18 -25.00
N GLN A 369 6.33 -22.39 -25.17
CA GLN A 369 5.37 -22.74 -26.23
C GLN A 369 3.92 -22.71 -25.73
N THR A 370 3.72 -22.90 -24.42
CA THR A 370 2.40 -23.04 -23.83
C THR A 370 2.26 -22.24 -22.54
N VAL A 371 1.08 -21.66 -22.33
CA VAL A 371 0.67 -20.99 -21.09
C VAL A 371 -0.58 -21.66 -20.54
N PHE A 372 -0.47 -22.18 -19.32
CA PHE A 372 -1.57 -22.76 -18.54
C PHE A 372 -2.08 -21.70 -17.55
N LEU A 373 -3.29 -21.20 -17.82
CA LEU A 373 -4.00 -20.25 -16.98
C LEU A 373 -4.81 -21.02 -15.94
N THR A 374 -4.16 -21.42 -14.83
CA THR A 374 -4.81 -22.18 -13.74
C THR A 374 -5.38 -21.29 -12.65
N ARG A 375 -5.07 -19.98 -12.67
CA ARG A 375 -5.79 -18.91 -11.97
C ARG A 375 -6.76 -18.20 -12.93
N PRO A 376 -8.04 -17.98 -12.56
CA PRO A 376 -8.91 -17.06 -13.29
C PRO A 376 -8.54 -15.59 -12.94
N THR A 377 -8.93 -14.64 -13.80
CA THR A 377 -8.73 -13.20 -13.54
C THR A 377 -9.71 -12.30 -14.30
N ILE A 378 -9.94 -11.11 -13.75
CA ILE A 378 -10.70 -9.99 -14.35
C ILE A 378 -9.79 -8.84 -14.84
N SER A 379 -8.47 -9.02 -14.86
CA SER A 379 -7.51 -8.01 -15.33
C SER A 379 -7.01 -8.30 -16.74
N THR A 380 -7.37 -7.47 -17.72
CA THR A 380 -6.93 -7.56 -19.12
C THR A 380 -5.42 -7.41 -19.25
N ILE A 381 -4.84 -6.53 -18.43
CA ILE A 381 -3.39 -6.28 -18.36
C ILE A 381 -2.67 -7.52 -17.85
N LEU A 382 -3.15 -8.14 -16.76
CA LEU A 382 -2.55 -9.36 -16.22
C LEU A 382 -2.68 -10.52 -17.22
N MET A 383 -3.85 -10.68 -17.85
CA MET A 383 -4.03 -11.69 -18.91
C MET A 383 -3.04 -11.49 -20.07
N THR A 384 -2.90 -10.25 -20.56
CA THR A 384 -1.96 -9.89 -21.63
C THR A 384 -0.50 -10.13 -21.23
N GLN A 385 -0.15 -9.84 -19.96
CA GLN A 385 1.16 -10.14 -19.39
C GLN A 385 1.44 -11.66 -19.33
N MET A 386 0.46 -12.46 -18.89
CA MET A 386 0.59 -13.92 -18.74
C MET A 386 0.81 -14.60 -20.09
N ILE A 387 -0.09 -14.35 -21.06
CA ILE A 387 -0.04 -14.96 -22.39
C ILE A 387 1.13 -14.42 -23.22
N GLY A 388 1.49 -13.15 -23.04
CA GLY A 388 2.59 -12.46 -23.73
C GLY A 388 3.97 -13.08 -23.54
N ARG A 389 4.15 -13.99 -22.57
CA ARG A 389 5.41 -14.73 -22.34
C ARG A 389 5.69 -15.78 -23.42
N ALA A 390 4.66 -16.32 -24.08
CA ALA A 390 4.81 -17.39 -25.10
C ALA A 390 4.67 -16.91 -26.56
N LEU A 391 4.27 -15.65 -26.80
CA LEU A 391 3.97 -15.13 -28.15
C LEU A 391 5.20 -14.84 -29.03
N ARG A 392 6.39 -15.35 -28.72
CA ARG A 392 7.62 -15.00 -29.46
C ARG A 392 7.72 -15.84 -30.74
N GLY A 393 7.48 -15.22 -31.90
CA GLY A 393 7.41 -15.93 -33.18
C GLY A 393 8.75 -16.51 -33.66
N GLU A 394 8.69 -17.45 -34.63
CA GLU A 394 9.86 -18.10 -35.26
C GLU A 394 10.95 -17.09 -35.67
N LYS A 395 10.60 -15.96 -36.30
CA LYS A 395 11.59 -14.97 -36.77
C LYS A 395 12.21 -14.14 -35.64
N ALA A 396 11.58 -14.10 -34.47
CA ALA A 396 12.13 -13.51 -33.26
C ALA A 396 13.01 -14.50 -32.47
N GLY A 397 13.12 -15.76 -32.92
CA GLY A 397 13.81 -16.82 -32.20
C GLY A 397 12.98 -17.33 -31.02
N GLY A 398 11.71 -17.64 -31.28
CA GLY A 398 10.84 -18.42 -30.40
C GLY A 398 9.99 -19.40 -31.21
N THR A 399 8.81 -19.75 -30.70
CA THR A 399 7.96 -20.81 -31.22
C THR A 399 7.00 -20.33 -32.32
N LYS A 400 6.54 -21.26 -33.18
CA LYS A 400 5.55 -20.95 -34.22
C LYS A 400 4.15 -20.69 -33.65
N LYS A 401 3.78 -21.46 -32.62
CA LYS A 401 2.43 -21.53 -32.06
C LYS A 401 2.51 -21.37 -30.55
N ALA A 402 1.74 -20.44 -30.02
CA ALA A 402 1.60 -20.23 -28.58
C ALA A 402 0.26 -20.84 -28.12
N TYR A 403 0.29 -21.97 -27.43
CA TYR A 403 -0.93 -22.57 -26.88
C TYR A 403 -1.31 -21.87 -25.58
N ILE A 404 -2.54 -21.38 -25.49
CA ILE A 404 -3.07 -20.63 -24.35
C ILE A 404 -4.23 -21.44 -23.79
N VAL A 405 -3.98 -22.17 -22.70
CA VAL A 405 -4.92 -23.15 -22.13
C VAL A 405 -5.55 -22.58 -20.87
N SER A 406 -6.84 -22.29 -20.96
CA SER A 406 -7.66 -21.76 -19.87
C SER A 406 -8.36 -22.89 -19.12
N PHE A 407 -8.05 -23.07 -17.82
CA PHE A 407 -8.76 -24.03 -16.98
C PHE A 407 -9.92 -23.33 -16.27
N VAL A 408 -11.14 -23.62 -16.74
CA VAL A 408 -12.37 -22.94 -16.32
C VAL A 408 -13.17 -23.85 -15.39
N ASP A 409 -13.33 -23.41 -14.14
CA ASP A 409 -14.21 -24.03 -13.17
C ASP A 409 -15.67 -23.57 -13.36
N ASP A 410 -16.64 -24.25 -12.75
CA ASP A 410 -18.05 -23.85 -12.80
C ASP A 410 -18.34 -22.78 -11.74
N TRP A 411 -18.40 -21.52 -12.19
CA TRP A 411 -18.78 -20.36 -11.40
C TRP A 411 -20.28 -19.98 -11.54
N LYS A 412 -21.09 -20.79 -12.26
CA LYS A 412 -22.53 -20.56 -12.53
C LYS A 412 -22.84 -19.15 -13.01
N ASP A 413 -22.00 -18.65 -13.91
CA ASP A 413 -22.03 -17.29 -14.48
C ASP A 413 -21.99 -16.13 -13.46
N LYS A 414 -21.71 -16.39 -12.17
CA LYS A 414 -21.60 -15.38 -11.10
C LYS A 414 -20.47 -14.36 -11.34
N ILE A 415 -19.44 -14.73 -12.11
CA ILE A 415 -18.23 -13.93 -12.34
C ILE A 415 -17.83 -14.00 -13.82
N ALA A 416 -17.78 -12.85 -14.47
CA ALA A 416 -17.34 -12.71 -15.85
C ALA A 416 -15.81 -12.65 -15.93
N TRP A 417 -15.17 -13.81 -15.96
CA TRP A 417 -13.73 -13.94 -16.20
C TRP A 417 -13.34 -13.52 -17.62
N ILE A 418 -12.11 -13.06 -17.81
CA ILE A 418 -11.61 -12.67 -19.13
C ILE A 418 -11.27 -13.92 -19.95
N ASN A 419 -11.80 -13.98 -21.17
CA ASN A 419 -11.31 -14.89 -22.20
C ASN A 419 -10.04 -14.29 -22.86
N PRO A 420 -8.89 -14.99 -22.88
CA PRO A 420 -7.70 -14.50 -23.59
C PRO A 420 -7.88 -14.35 -25.11
N GLU A 421 -8.87 -15.00 -25.73
CA GLU A 421 -9.13 -14.97 -27.17
C GLU A 421 -9.65 -13.60 -27.65
N THR A 422 -10.56 -12.97 -26.89
CA THR A 422 -11.18 -11.70 -27.29
C THR A 422 -10.17 -10.55 -27.37
N LEU A 423 -9.09 -10.62 -26.59
CA LEU A 423 -7.97 -9.67 -26.61
C LEU A 423 -7.24 -9.58 -27.97
N TYR A 424 -7.39 -10.57 -28.86
CA TYR A 424 -6.76 -10.60 -30.18
C TYR A 424 -7.71 -10.22 -31.31
N GLU A 425 -9.03 -10.31 -31.09
CA GLU A 425 -10.00 -9.87 -32.08
C GLU A 425 -10.00 -8.35 -32.27
N GLU A 426 -9.71 -7.57 -31.23
CA GLU A 426 -9.92 -6.11 -31.26
C GLU A 426 -8.75 -5.27 -31.81
N GLU A 427 -7.49 -5.71 -31.73
CA GLU A 427 -6.34 -4.84 -32.11
C GLU A 427 -6.29 -4.41 -33.60
N GLY A 428 -7.10 -5.03 -34.46
CA GLY A 428 -7.21 -4.65 -35.86
C GLY A 428 -8.18 -3.48 -36.07
N THR A 429 -7.66 -2.24 -35.99
CA THR A 429 -8.35 -0.94 -36.02
C THR A 429 -9.08 -0.55 -34.72
N PHE A 430 -8.73 0.62 -34.18
CA PHE A 430 -9.49 1.30 -33.11
C PHE A 430 -10.80 1.91 -33.66
N ALA A 431 -11.72 1.04 -34.04
CA ALA A 431 -13.09 1.22 -33.61
C ALA A 431 -13.32 0.17 -32.51
N GLU A 432 -13.35 0.58 -31.24
CA GLU A 432 -13.94 -0.25 -30.20
C GLU A 432 -15.29 -0.74 -30.74
N LYS A 433 -15.55 -2.05 -30.76
CA LYS A 433 -16.88 -2.52 -31.16
C LYS A 433 -17.87 -1.89 -30.17
N PRO A 434 -18.79 -1.00 -30.57
CA PRO A 434 -19.63 -0.28 -29.59
C PRO A 434 -20.58 -1.21 -28.82
N LYS A 435 -20.64 -2.49 -29.22
CA LYS A 435 -21.36 -3.57 -28.56
C LYS A 435 -20.63 -4.09 -27.31
N GLU A 436 -19.31 -4.20 -27.30
CA GLU A 436 -18.56 -4.91 -26.24
C GLU A 436 -18.24 -3.98 -25.05
N ARG A 437 -17.80 -2.73 -25.29
CA ARG A 437 -17.75 -1.67 -24.26
C ARG A 437 -19.13 -1.42 -23.65
N LYS A 438 -20.21 -1.50 -24.44
CA LYS A 438 -21.59 -1.48 -23.91
C LYS A 438 -21.91 -2.71 -23.07
N GLU A 439 -21.65 -3.92 -23.53
CA GLU A 439 -21.96 -5.13 -22.73
C GLU A 439 -21.23 -5.15 -21.37
N TYR A 440 -20.03 -4.58 -21.26
CA TYR A 440 -19.36 -4.37 -19.98
C TYR A 440 -20.06 -3.29 -19.13
N ILE A 441 -20.27 -2.09 -19.66
CA ILE A 441 -20.95 -0.99 -18.96
C ILE A 441 -22.36 -1.40 -18.50
N VAL A 442 -23.10 -2.14 -19.32
CA VAL A 442 -24.44 -2.65 -19.04
C VAL A 442 -24.43 -3.69 -17.92
N LYS A 443 -23.41 -4.55 -17.85
CA LYS A 443 -23.23 -5.46 -16.71
C LYS A 443 -22.93 -4.69 -15.42
N LEU A 444 -22.11 -3.65 -15.46
CA LEU A 444 -21.86 -2.79 -14.28
C LEU A 444 -23.13 -2.07 -13.81
N ILE A 445 -23.90 -1.45 -14.73
CA ILE A 445 -25.17 -0.80 -14.36
C ILE A 445 -26.17 -1.84 -13.84
N ALA A 446 -26.24 -3.04 -14.43
CA ALA A 446 -27.09 -4.12 -13.93
C ALA A 446 -26.73 -4.54 -12.50
N ILE A 447 -25.43 -4.64 -12.17
CA ILE A 447 -24.97 -5.00 -10.82
C ILE A 447 -25.32 -3.92 -9.80
N ASP A 448 -25.06 -2.64 -10.09
CA ASP A 448 -25.43 -1.52 -9.19
C ASP A 448 -26.97 -1.43 -9.04
N LYS A 449 -27.73 -1.71 -10.11
CA LYS A 449 -29.20 -1.83 -10.06
C LYS A 449 -29.71 -3.04 -9.31
N ILE A 450 -28.96 -4.13 -9.22
CA ILE A 450 -29.28 -5.28 -8.35
C ILE A 450 -29.03 -4.91 -6.87
N GLU A 451 -27.99 -4.13 -6.56
CA GLU A 451 -27.79 -3.56 -5.20
C GLU A 451 -28.93 -2.58 -4.82
N GLU A 452 -29.40 -1.77 -5.76
CA GLU A 452 -30.54 -0.85 -5.57
C GLU A 452 -31.88 -1.58 -5.44
N PHE A 453 -32.14 -2.57 -6.29
CA PHE A 453 -33.32 -3.43 -6.24
C PHE A 453 -33.43 -4.21 -4.92
N ALA A 454 -32.30 -4.67 -4.37
CA ALA A 454 -32.26 -5.32 -3.07
C ALA A 454 -32.69 -4.39 -1.92
N LYS A 455 -32.46 -3.07 -2.03
CA LYS A 455 -32.99 -2.07 -1.10
C LYS A 455 -34.47 -1.78 -1.35
N MET A 456 -34.91 -1.75 -2.62
CA MET A 456 -36.32 -1.50 -2.99
C MET A 456 -37.29 -2.62 -2.58
N MET A 457 -36.81 -3.84 -2.30
CA MET A 457 -37.62 -4.97 -1.82
C MET A 457 -37.53 -5.21 -0.31
N ASP A 458 -36.87 -4.34 0.45
CA ASP A 458 -36.88 -4.40 1.91
C ASP A 458 -37.98 -3.48 2.45
N ASP A 459 -39.11 -4.06 2.87
CA ASP A 459 -40.26 -3.34 3.45
C ASP A 459 -39.91 -2.53 4.73
N THR A 460 -38.69 -2.66 5.27
CA THR A 460 -38.21 -1.84 6.40
C THR A 460 -37.47 -0.56 5.99
N VAL A 461 -37.22 -0.35 4.69
CA VAL A 461 -36.53 0.83 4.15
C VAL A 461 -37.54 1.75 3.46
N ASP A 462 -37.62 3.00 3.93
CA ASP A 462 -38.37 4.03 3.21
C ASP A 462 -37.72 4.28 1.84
N THR A 463 -38.52 4.15 0.80
CA THR A 463 -38.08 4.02 -0.59
C THR A 463 -38.91 4.86 -1.54
N ASP A 464 -39.81 5.73 -1.02
CA ASP A 464 -40.76 6.47 -1.85
C ASP A 464 -40.10 7.59 -2.66
N GLU A 465 -39.10 8.30 -2.12
CA GLU A 465 -38.27 9.25 -2.88
C GLU A 465 -37.51 8.54 -4.03
N LEU A 466 -36.99 7.35 -3.74
CA LEU A 466 -36.30 6.47 -4.68
C LEU A 466 -37.25 5.92 -5.77
N LYS A 467 -38.55 5.79 -5.48
CA LYS A 467 -39.60 5.41 -6.42
C LYS A 467 -39.97 6.54 -7.38
N ASP A 468 -39.92 7.81 -6.97
CA ASP A 468 -40.35 8.95 -7.80
C ASP A 468 -39.27 9.52 -8.75
N MET A 469 -37.96 9.27 -8.52
CA MET A 469 -36.90 9.78 -9.42
C MET A 469 -36.99 9.20 -10.86
N PRO A 470 -36.85 10.01 -11.95
CA PRO A 470 -36.83 9.56 -13.35
C PRO A 470 -35.81 8.47 -13.69
N PHE A 471 -36.14 7.52 -14.58
CA PHE A 471 -35.22 6.42 -14.92
C PHE A 471 -33.88 6.90 -15.39
N ILE A 472 -33.88 7.94 -16.22
CA ILE A 472 -32.65 8.46 -16.81
C ILE A 472 -31.79 9.25 -15.81
N GLU A 473 -32.33 9.62 -14.65
CA GLU A 473 -31.58 10.13 -13.50
C GLU A 473 -31.05 8.98 -12.64
N ARG A 474 -31.85 7.90 -12.50
CA ARG A 474 -31.45 6.62 -11.91
C ARG A 474 -30.44 5.84 -12.78
N ILE A 475 -30.31 6.08 -14.08
CA ILE A 475 -29.20 5.57 -14.88
C ILE A 475 -28.03 6.52 -14.66
N PRO A 476 -26.88 6.06 -14.13
CA PRO A 476 -25.72 6.92 -13.97
C PRO A 476 -25.38 7.65 -15.28
N VAL A 477 -25.04 8.92 -15.18
CA VAL A 477 -24.76 9.81 -16.32
C VAL A 477 -23.49 9.42 -17.07
N GLY A 478 -22.67 8.58 -16.45
CA GLY A 478 -21.35 8.12 -16.82
C GLY A 478 -20.64 7.60 -15.56
N LEU A 479 -19.34 7.29 -15.65
CA LEU A 479 -18.54 6.93 -14.47
C LEU A 479 -17.14 7.55 -14.52
N TYR A 480 -16.53 7.83 -13.37
CA TYR A 480 -15.08 8.06 -13.31
C TYR A 480 -14.41 6.68 -13.20
N SER A 481 -13.76 6.21 -14.27
CA SER A 481 -12.90 5.03 -14.22
C SER A 481 -11.45 5.47 -14.07
N PHE A 482 -10.80 5.04 -13.01
CA PHE A 482 -9.37 5.27 -12.80
C PHE A 482 -8.76 4.16 -11.94
N LYS A 483 -7.45 4.22 -11.76
CA LYS A 483 -6.75 3.35 -10.80
C LYS A 483 -6.03 4.19 -9.76
N ILE A 484 -6.02 3.68 -8.53
CA ILE A 484 -5.19 4.21 -7.45
C ILE A 484 -4.27 3.11 -6.92
N LEU A 485 -3.12 3.53 -6.40
CA LEU A 485 -2.22 2.68 -5.64
C LEU A 485 -2.63 2.74 -4.16
N ILE A 486 -2.80 1.58 -3.53
CA ILE A 486 -3.06 1.45 -2.09
C ILE A 486 -1.85 0.76 -1.45
N PRO A 487 -1.30 1.28 -0.34
CA PRO A 487 -0.24 0.60 0.41
C PRO A 487 -0.66 -0.81 0.86
N SER A 488 0.32 -1.68 1.09
CA SER A 488 0.13 -2.97 1.73
C SER A 488 1.25 -3.26 2.73
N ASP A 489 1.04 -4.24 3.60
CA ASP A 489 1.87 -4.51 4.78
C ASP A 489 3.33 -4.94 4.47
N ASN A 490 3.70 -5.07 3.19
CA ASN A 490 5.00 -5.53 2.69
C ASN A 490 5.83 -4.42 2.00
N ASP A 491 5.50 -3.13 2.19
CA ASP A 491 6.01 -1.99 1.40
C ASP A 491 5.68 -2.05 -0.12
N GLU A 492 4.80 -2.97 -0.54
CA GLU A 492 4.29 -3.07 -1.91
C GLU A 492 2.96 -2.31 -2.09
N TYR A 493 2.68 -1.82 -3.30
CA TYR A 493 1.43 -1.11 -3.63
C TYR A 493 0.50 -1.95 -4.50
N ASN A 494 -0.75 -2.11 -4.07
CA ASN A 494 -1.81 -2.76 -4.85
C ASN A 494 -2.50 -1.76 -5.79
N GLU A 495 -2.71 -2.11 -7.06
CA GLU A 495 -3.63 -1.37 -7.94
C GLU A 495 -5.09 -1.70 -7.58
N LYS A 496 -5.85 -0.72 -7.07
CA LYS A 496 -7.31 -0.75 -7.02
C LYS A 496 -7.86 -0.10 -8.29
N ASN A 497 -8.80 -0.78 -8.96
CA ASN A 497 -9.64 -0.15 -9.98
C ASN A 497 -10.80 0.56 -9.26
N CYS A 498 -11.05 1.82 -9.61
CA CYS A 498 -12.12 2.64 -9.06
C CYS A 498 -13.05 3.04 -10.21
N ASP A 499 -14.26 2.50 -10.21
CA ASP A 499 -15.30 2.76 -11.22
C ASP A 499 -16.51 3.43 -10.53
N ILE A 500 -16.43 4.76 -10.37
CA ILE A 500 -17.38 5.56 -9.60
C ILE A 500 -18.55 5.95 -10.49
N MET A 501 -19.73 5.38 -10.24
CA MET A 501 -20.97 5.71 -10.93
C MET A 501 -21.47 7.11 -10.53
N VAL A 502 -21.45 8.05 -11.47
CA VAL A 502 -21.94 9.41 -11.24
C VAL A 502 -23.40 9.46 -11.68
N TYR A 503 -24.28 10.04 -10.86
CA TYR A 503 -25.71 10.20 -11.14
C TYR A 503 -26.03 11.68 -11.36
N ASN A 504 -27.09 12.00 -12.11
CA ASN A 504 -27.30 13.37 -12.62
C ASN A 504 -27.50 14.39 -11.48
N THR A 505 -28.21 13.98 -10.42
CA THR A 505 -28.49 14.76 -9.19
C THR A 505 -27.25 15.45 -8.64
N TYR A 506 -26.14 14.73 -8.52
CA TYR A 506 -24.88 15.23 -7.97
C TYR A 506 -23.76 15.30 -9.02
N ARG A 507 -24.10 15.26 -10.31
CA ARG A 507 -23.12 15.40 -11.40
C ARG A 507 -22.41 16.76 -11.29
N GLN A 508 -23.16 17.84 -11.06
CA GLN A 508 -22.58 19.17 -10.88
C GLN A 508 -21.68 19.22 -9.64
N ALA A 509 -22.09 18.60 -8.52
CA ALA A 509 -21.25 18.49 -7.32
C ALA A 509 -19.91 17.79 -7.59
N TYR A 510 -19.91 16.67 -8.32
CA TYR A 510 -18.65 16.02 -8.74
C TYR A 510 -17.87 16.82 -9.76
N GLU A 511 -18.52 17.45 -10.75
CA GLU A 511 -17.83 18.29 -11.74
C GLU A 511 -17.18 19.53 -11.08
N GLU A 512 -17.85 20.18 -10.13
CA GLU A 512 -17.32 21.31 -9.35
C GLU A 512 -16.21 20.85 -8.38
N PHE A 513 -16.43 19.80 -7.58
CA PHE A 513 -15.41 19.20 -6.72
C PHE A 513 -14.15 18.83 -7.53
N VAL A 514 -14.32 18.10 -8.64
CA VAL A 514 -13.21 17.70 -9.51
C VAL A 514 -12.54 18.92 -10.15
N ASN A 515 -13.29 19.94 -10.55
CA ASN A 515 -12.71 21.19 -11.06
C ASN A 515 -11.96 21.99 -9.97
N ASP A 516 -12.37 21.93 -8.72
CA ASP A 516 -11.73 22.61 -7.60
C ASP A 516 -10.59 21.82 -6.94
N LEU A 517 -10.32 20.56 -7.34
CA LEU A 517 -9.24 19.73 -6.75
C LEU A 517 -7.88 20.47 -6.67
N ASP A 518 -7.53 21.27 -7.67
CA ASP A 518 -6.31 22.10 -7.65
C ASP A 518 -6.35 23.13 -6.49
N ILE A 519 -7.51 23.76 -6.26
CA ILE A 519 -7.73 24.77 -5.22
C ILE A 519 -7.78 24.12 -3.85
N ILE A 520 -8.51 23.00 -3.70
CA ILE A 520 -8.65 22.24 -2.45
C ILE A 520 -7.28 21.81 -1.93
N PHE A 521 -6.41 21.27 -2.80
CA PHE A 521 -5.06 20.86 -2.38
C PHE A 521 -4.15 22.06 -2.11
N LYS A 522 -4.35 23.19 -2.81
CA LYS A 522 -3.62 24.45 -2.58
C LYS A 522 -3.94 25.10 -1.24
N GLU A 523 -5.23 25.24 -0.90
CA GLU A 523 -5.70 25.84 0.35
C GLU A 523 -5.18 25.08 1.58
N LYS A 524 -4.87 23.79 1.45
CA LYS A 524 -4.33 22.93 2.52
C LYS A 524 -2.82 22.67 2.42
N ASN A 525 -2.11 23.25 1.46
CA ASN A 525 -0.69 23.00 1.15
C ASN A 525 -0.32 21.55 0.79
N LEU A 526 -1.30 20.74 0.33
CA LEU A 526 -1.12 19.34 -0.05
C LEU A 526 -0.66 19.17 -1.52
N GLU A 527 -0.36 20.27 -2.21
CA GLU A 527 0.19 20.30 -3.58
C GLU A 527 1.47 19.44 -3.75
N SER A 528 2.15 19.03 -2.68
CA SER A 528 3.38 18.20 -2.71
C SER A 528 3.19 16.69 -2.43
N LYS A 529 2.19 16.26 -1.64
CA LYS A 529 2.00 14.85 -1.21
C LYS A 529 1.49 13.93 -2.33
N GLU A 530 2.07 12.75 -2.47
CA GLU A 530 1.66 11.72 -3.46
C GLU A 530 0.67 10.71 -2.86
N PHE A 531 0.82 10.38 -1.57
CA PHE A 531 -0.15 9.64 -0.77
C PHE A 531 -0.71 10.56 0.32
N LEU A 532 -2.01 10.43 0.58
CA LEU A 532 -2.69 11.07 1.72
C LEU A 532 -2.70 10.08 2.88
N GLU A 533 -2.42 10.56 4.09
CA GLU A 533 -2.67 9.81 5.32
C GLU A 533 -4.19 9.81 5.60
N ASP A 534 -4.73 8.76 6.24
CA ASP A 534 -6.19 8.58 6.31
C ASP A 534 -6.93 9.73 7.03
N TYR A 535 -6.28 10.43 7.97
CA TYR A 535 -6.85 11.64 8.58
C TYR A 535 -6.91 12.84 7.61
N GLU A 536 -5.91 12.99 6.72
CA GLU A 536 -5.94 14.03 5.67
C GLU A 536 -7.05 13.74 4.67
N LEU A 537 -7.22 12.45 4.35
CA LEU A 537 -8.23 11.96 3.44
C LEU A 537 -9.65 12.12 4.00
N GLU A 538 -9.88 11.78 5.27
CA GLU A 538 -11.17 12.01 5.95
C GLU A 538 -11.45 13.50 6.14
N TYR A 539 -10.44 14.31 6.48
CA TYR A 539 -10.59 15.76 6.60
C TYR A 539 -10.94 16.42 5.25
N LEU A 540 -10.23 16.04 4.18
CA LEU A 540 -10.55 16.48 2.82
C LEU A 540 -11.93 15.98 2.39
N TYR A 541 -12.30 14.74 2.69
CA TYR A 541 -13.64 14.20 2.42
C TYR A 541 -14.73 14.99 3.17
N GLY A 542 -14.52 15.33 4.45
CA GLY A 542 -15.46 16.13 5.23
C GLY A 542 -15.62 17.56 4.69
N GLU A 543 -14.52 18.23 4.37
CA GLU A 543 -14.52 19.56 3.74
C GLU A 543 -15.18 19.53 2.35
N VAL A 544 -14.89 18.52 1.52
CA VAL A 544 -15.49 18.33 0.19
C VAL A 544 -16.97 18.01 0.29
N LYS A 545 -17.37 17.11 1.19
CA LYS A 545 -18.78 16.77 1.43
C LYS A 545 -19.55 18.03 1.81
N ARG A 546 -19.05 18.83 2.75
CA ARG A 546 -19.68 20.08 3.17
C ARG A 546 -19.70 21.14 2.05
N LYS A 547 -18.62 21.28 1.27
CA LYS A 547 -18.49 22.35 0.27
C LYS A 547 -19.21 22.07 -1.05
N TYR A 548 -19.32 20.80 -1.49
CA TYR A 548 -19.87 20.44 -2.80
C TYR A 548 -21.08 19.51 -2.76
N PHE A 549 -21.27 18.73 -1.68
CA PHE A 549 -22.33 17.71 -1.60
C PHE A 549 -23.38 17.99 -0.50
N GLU A 550 -23.24 19.06 0.27
CA GLU A 550 -24.24 19.47 1.27
C GLU A 550 -25.49 20.03 0.57
N GLY A 551 -26.68 19.57 0.97
CA GLY A 551 -27.95 19.90 0.33
C GLY A 551 -28.26 19.13 -0.96
N TYR A 552 -27.35 18.27 -1.45
CA TYR A 552 -27.65 17.33 -2.52
C TYR A 552 -28.30 16.06 -1.97
N ASP A 553 -29.28 15.52 -2.70
CA ASP A 553 -29.84 14.20 -2.44
C ASP A 553 -28.80 13.11 -2.72
N THR A 554 -28.63 12.20 -1.74
CA THR A 554 -27.63 11.12 -1.72
C THR A 554 -28.27 9.73 -1.56
N THR A 555 -29.59 9.60 -1.73
CA THR A 555 -30.33 8.32 -1.63
C THR A 555 -29.83 7.23 -2.59
N ILE A 556 -29.39 7.64 -3.78
CA ILE A 556 -28.94 6.77 -4.87
C ILE A 556 -27.43 6.94 -5.08
N GLY A 557 -26.72 5.84 -5.32
CA GLY A 557 -25.35 5.80 -5.85
C GLY A 557 -24.21 6.31 -4.95
N TYR A 558 -24.42 7.33 -4.11
CA TYR A 558 -23.39 8.02 -3.34
C TYR A 558 -22.69 7.10 -2.33
N ARG A 559 -21.36 6.98 -2.40
CA ARG A 559 -20.53 6.29 -1.40
C ARG A 559 -19.42 7.24 -0.92
N SER A 560 -19.16 7.27 0.38
CA SER A 560 -18.08 8.10 0.96
C SER A 560 -16.71 7.77 0.37
N GLU A 561 -16.48 6.49 0.06
CA GLU A 561 -15.25 5.97 -0.49
C GLU A 561 -14.97 6.46 -1.93
N ASP A 562 -16.00 6.86 -2.68
CA ASP A 562 -15.85 7.34 -4.05
C ASP A 562 -15.14 8.71 -4.09
N ILE A 563 -15.58 9.65 -3.25
CA ILE A 563 -14.93 10.96 -3.09
C ILE A 563 -13.49 10.76 -2.58
N LYS A 564 -13.28 9.84 -1.64
CA LYS A 564 -11.94 9.50 -1.14
C LYS A 564 -11.05 8.91 -2.23
N ASP A 565 -11.56 8.03 -3.08
CA ASP A 565 -10.81 7.49 -4.21
C ASP A 565 -10.42 8.59 -5.22
N ILE A 566 -11.29 9.57 -5.48
CA ILE A 566 -10.94 10.75 -6.30
C ILE A 566 -9.87 11.60 -5.62
N LEU A 567 -9.95 11.82 -4.30
CA LEU A 567 -8.92 12.53 -3.53
C LEU A 567 -7.57 11.80 -3.55
N ARG A 568 -7.55 10.48 -3.35
CA ARG A 568 -6.34 9.63 -3.49
C ARG A 568 -5.78 9.69 -4.92
N TYR A 569 -6.64 9.58 -5.93
CA TYR A 569 -6.24 9.67 -7.34
C TYR A 569 -5.63 11.04 -7.65
N PHE A 570 -6.20 12.14 -7.14
CA PHE A 570 -5.64 13.48 -7.34
C PHE A 570 -4.39 13.73 -6.50
N ALA A 571 -4.21 13.11 -5.33
CA ALA A 571 -2.94 13.15 -4.62
C ALA A 571 -1.83 12.49 -5.47
N GLN A 572 -2.09 11.28 -5.97
CA GLN A 572 -1.12 10.47 -6.72
C GLN A 572 -0.82 11.03 -8.12
N THR A 573 -1.85 11.46 -8.84
CA THR A 573 -1.71 11.96 -10.22
C THR A 573 -1.63 13.48 -10.31
N SER A 574 -2.23 14.22 -9.37
CA SER A 574 -2.65 15.64 -9.49
C SER A 574 -3.15 15.99 -10.89
N PHE A 575 -4.02 15.10 -11.36
CA PHE A 575 -4.84 15.22 -12.53
C PHE A 575 -6.28 14.90 -12.15
N LYS A 576 -7.20 15.60 -12.80
CA LYS A 576 -8.63 15.40 -12.64
C LYS A 576 -9.01 14.10 -13.37
N PRO A 577 -9.68 13.14 -12.72
CA PRO A 577 -10.23 12.01 -13.45
C PRO A 577 -11.31 12.54 -14.40
N VAL A 578 -11.46 11.94 -15.58
CA VAL A 578 -12.56 12.26 -16.48
C VAL A 578 -13.64 11.22 -16.38
N PHE A 579 -14.81 11.78 -16.18
CA PHE A 579 -16.12 11.24 -16.31
C PHE A 579 -16.33 10.63 -17.71
N LEU A 580 -16.22 9.30 -17.84
CA LEU A 580 -16.56 8.53 -19.04
C LEU A 580 -18.04 8.69 -19.37
N ALA A 581 -18.34 9.03 -20.61
CA ALA A 581 -19.72 9.07 -21.09
C ALA A 581 -20.36 7.70 -21.15
N PHE A 582 -21.63 7.63 -20.76
CA PHE A 582 -22.54 6.62 -21.33
C PHE A 582 -23.28 7.23 -22.52
N GLU A 583 -22.56 7.38 -23.64
CA GLU A 583 -23.19 7.62 -24.93
C GLU A 583 -24.23 6.53 -25.22
N ASP A 584 -25.27 6.87 -25.97
CA ASP A 584 -26.44 6.02 -26.21
C ASP A 584 -27.25 5.61 -24.96
N ARG A 585 -26.98 6.11 -23.73
CA ARG A 585 -27.80 5.72 -22.54
C ARG A 585 -29.29 6.00 -22.73
N GLU A 586 -29.63 7.03 -23.50
CA GLU A 586 -31.01 7.37 -23.86
C GLU A 586 -31.69 6.43 -24.89
N LYS A 587 -30.97 5.46 -25.49
CA LYS A 587 -31.58 4.34 -26.25
C LYS A 587 -32.08 3.21 -25.34
N TYR A 588 -31.66 3.24 -24.07
CA TYR A 588 -31.97 2.25 -23.04
C TYR A 588 -32.76 2.85 -21.88
N ASP A 589 -33.06 4.15 -22.00
CA ASP A 589 -33.95 4.86 -21.12
C ASP A 589 -35.36 4.28 -21.25
N ILE A 590 -35.81 3.61 -20.20
CA ILE A 590 -37.14 3.02 -20.14
C ILE A 590 -38.19 4.12 -20.20
N SER A 591 -37.88 5.34 -19.74
CA SER A 591 -38.74 6.49 -19.96
C SER A 591 -39.00 6.73 -21.46
N LYS A 592 -38.02 6.59 -22.37
CA LYS A 592 -38.31 6.75 -23.83
C LYS A 592 -39.16 5.63 -24.42
N ILE A 593 -38.97 4.39 -23.96
CA ILE A 593 -39.84 3.25 -24.35
C ILE A 593 -41.28 3.51 -23.88
N ALA A 594 -41.40 3.99 -22.64
CA ALA A 594 -42.64 4.36 -22.00
C ALA A 594 -43.33 5.56 -22.66
N LEU A 595 -42.58 6.59 -23.09
CA LEU A 595 -43.10 7.74 -23.84
C LEU A 595 -43.73 7.27 -25.14
N TYR A 596 -43.05 6.38 -25.88
CA TYR A 596 -43.57 5.84 -27.13
C TYR A 596 -44.87 5.05 -26.93
N ILE A 597 -45.01 4.30 -25.82
CA ILE A 597 -46.26 3.62 -25.44
C ILE A 597 -47.36 4.65 -25.11
N TRP A 598 -47.02 5.71 -24.35
CA TRP A 598 -47.93 6.77 -23.92
C TRP A 598 -48.44 7.65 -25.08
N GLU A 599 -47.55 8.10 -25.97
CA GLU A 599 -47.89 8.95 -27.12
C GLU A 599 -48.66 8.19 -28.22
N SER A 600 -48.61 6.85 -28.22
CA SER A 600 -49.25 6.00 -29.25
C SER A 600 -50.65 5.48 -28.89
N ASP A 601 -51.18 5.78 -27.70
CA ASP A 601 -52.52 5.36 -27.21
C ASP A 601 -52.82 3.86 -27.43
N MET A 602 -51.82 3.01 -27.16
CA MET A 602 -51.88 1.57 -27.46
C MET A 602 -52.86 0.82 -26.56
N ARG A 603 -53.58 -0.16 -27.11
CA ARG A 603 -54.43 -1.05 -26.30
C ARG A 603 -53.56 -2.08 -25.57
N ARG A 604 -54.02 -2.55 -24.40
CA ARG A 604 -53.32 -3.57 -23.58
C ARG A 604 -52.81 -4.81 -24.32
N THR A 605 -53.43 -5.22 -25.43
CA THR A 605 -52.95 -6.33 -26.28
C THR A 605 -51.79 -5.94 -27.18
N GLU A 606 -51.78 -4.70 -27.68
CA GLU A 606 -50.75 -4.12 -28.56
C GLU A 606 -49.54 -3.70 -27.72
N GLU A 607 -49.78 -3.02 -26.59
CA GLU A 607 -48.80 -2.72 -25.53
C GLU A 607 -48.05 -3.99 -25.10
N LYS A 608 -48.79 -5.04 -24.72
CA LYS A 608 -48.18 -6.32 -24.32
C LYS A 608 -47.36 -6.94 -25.44
N GLN A 609 -47.83 -6.92 -26.68
CA GLN A 609 -47.07 -7.47 -27.81
C GLN A 609 -45.78 -6.69 -28.04
N TYR A 610 -45.83 -5.36 -28.03
CA TYR A 610 -44.65 -4.50 -28.19
C TYR A 610 -43.60 -4.73 -27.08
N VAL A 611 -44.05 -4.89 -25.83
CA VAL A 611 -43.18 -5.24 -24.69
C VAL A 611 -42.67 -6.68 -24.75
N ASP A 612 -43.47 -7.61 -25.27
CA ASP A 612 -43.05 -8.99 -25.53
C ASP A 612 -42.00 -9.06 -26.66
N GLU A 613 -42.09 -8.22 -27.69
CA GLU A 613 -41.11 -8.10 -28.78
C GLU A 613 -39.81 -7.41 -28.31
N LEU A 614 -39.89 -6.27 -27.63
CA LEU A 614 -38.73 -5.55 -27.05
C LEU A 614 -37.88 -6.41 -26.11
N TRP A 615 -38.51 -7.27 -25.31
CA TRP A 615 -37.79 -8.16 -24.39
C TRP A 615 -37.06 -9.31 -25.10
N ASN A 616 -37.50 -9.66 -26.31
CA ASN A 616 -37.02 -10.81 -27.07
C ASN A 616 -36.11 -10.44 -28.26
N ASP A 617 -35.80 -9.15 -28.47
CA ASP A 617 -34.80 -8.69 -29.45
C ASP A 617 -33.46 -9.45 -29.26
N GLU A 618 -32.91 -9.97 -30.37
CA GLU A 618 -31.64 -10.70 -30.42
C GLU A 618 -30.44 -9.87 -29.91
N LYS A 619 -30.57 -8.54 -29.81
CA LYS A 619 -29.57 -7.64 -29.22
C LYS A 619 -29.67 -7.51 -27.69
N GLY A 620 -30.69 -8.09 -27.06
CA GLY A 620 -30.67 -8.59 -25.68
C GLY A 620 -30.54 -7.61 -24.51
N PHE A 621 -30.36 -6.30 -24.73
CA PHE A 621 -30.02 -5.33 -23.68
C PHE A 621 -30.91 -5.43 -22.43
N LEU A 622 -32.23 -5.30 -22.59
CA LEU A 622 -33.17 -5.19 -21.47
C LEU A 622 -33.16 -6.47 -20.63
N LYS A 623 -33.01 -7.63 -21.29
CA LYS A 623 -32.90 -8.94 -20.66
C LYS A 623 -31.60 -9.10 -19.85
N ILE A 624 -30.50 -8.49 -20.28
CA ILE A 624 -29.22 -8.47 -19.53
C ILE A 624 -29.31 -7.48 -18.37
N PHE A 625 -29.77 -6.25 -18.64
CA PHE A 625 -29.90 -5.16 -17.65
C PHE A 625 -30.74 -5.58 -16.43
N PHE A 626 -31.84 -6.30 -16.67
CA PHE A 626 -32.73 -6.80 -15.61
C PHE A 626 -32.39 -8.20 -15.11
N GLY A 627 -31.19 -8.73 -15.37
CA GLY A 627 -30.76 -10.04 -14.88
C GLY A 627 -31.67 -11.21 -15.30
N GLY A 628 -32.34 -11.10 -16.45
CA GLY A 628 -33.34 -12.04 -16.94
C GLY A 628 -34.74 -11.89 -16.34
N ASN A 629 -34.97 -10.97 -15.39
CA ASN A 629 -36.25 -10.81 -14.71
C ASN A 629 -37.25 -9.94 -15.50
N LYS A 630 -38.00 -10.59 -16.42
CA LYS A 630 -39.03 -9.92 -17.24
C LYS A 630 -40.12 -9.23 -16.42
N ARG A 631 -40.47 -9.77 -15.24
CA ARG A 631 -41.55 -9.22 -14.40
C ARG A 631 -41.18 -7.85 -13.85
N TYR A 632 -39.95 -7.73 -13.34
CA TYR A 632 -39.43 -6.46 -12.81
C TYR A 632 -39.15 -5.42 -13.92
N PHE A 633 -38.77 -5.85 -15.13
CA PHE A 633 -38.73 -4.96 -16.30
C PHE A 633 -40.09 -4.32 -16.58
N ILE A 634 -41.17 -5.10 -16.65
CA ILE A 634 -42.53 -4.59 -16.88
C ILE A 634 -42.95 -3.61 -15.76
N GLU A 635 -42.58 -3.92 -14.52
CA GLU A 635 -42.84 -3.08 -13.35
C GLU A 635 -42.11 -1.73 -13.42
N GLN A 636 -40.82 -1.72 -13.78
CA GLN A 636 -40.11 -0.45 -14.02
C GLN A 636 -40.60 0.28 -15.27
N LEU A 637 -41.00 -0.41 -16.33
CA LEU A 637 -41.61 0.23 -17.51
C LEU A 637 -42.88 1.01 -17.16
N ASN A 638 -43.77 0.41 -16.37
CA ASN A 638 -44.96 1.08 -15.84
C ASN A 638 -44.59 2.29 -14.97
N ASN A 639 -43.57 2.15 -14.11
CA ASN A 639 -43.08 3.23 -13.26
C ASN A 639 -42.42 4.38 -14.04
N GLU A 640 -42.09 4.22 -15.32
CA GLU A 640 -41.34 5.21 -16.11
C GLU A 640 -42.15 5.90 -17.22
N ILE A 641 -43.36 5.39 -17.52
CA ILE A 641 -44.46 6.17 -18.15
C ILE A 641 -44.76 7.43 -17.31
N TYR A 642 -44.47 7.38 -16.01
CA TYR A 642 -44.72 8.42 -15.03
C TYR A 642 -43.74 9.63 -15.09
N LYS A 643 -42.59 9.58 -15.79
CA LYS A 643 -41.39 10.39 -15.41
C LYS A 643 -40.56 11.14 -16.48
N ILE A 644 -40.90 11.02 -17.77
CA ILE A 644 -40.00 11.24 -18.94
C ILE A 644 -39.22 12.61 -19.07
N SER A 645 -37.82 12.63 -19.12
CA SER A 645 -36.98 13.90 -19.30
C SER A 645 -35.43 14.14 -19.75
N ARG A 646 -34.25 13.43 -19.52
CA ARG A 646 -32.81 14.06 -19.42
C ARG A 646 -31.47 13.34 -20.01
N GLY A 647 -30.21 13.93 -20.03
CA GLY A 647 -28.84 13.41 -20.58
C GLY A 647 -27.50 14.29 -20.35
N ILE A 648 -26.16 14.20 -20.77
CA ILE A 648 -25.06 13.27 -21.35
C ILE A 648 -23.52 13.87 -21.37
N SER A 649 -22.39 13.32 -21.99
CA SER A 649 -20.88 13.40 -21.58
C SER A 649 -19.57 13.50 -22.59
N THR A 650 -18.35 12.78 -22.47
CA THR A 650 -16.85 13.10 -22.86
C THR A 650 -15.89 12.36 -23.96
N ALA A 651 -14.51 12.06 -23.82
CA ALA A 651 -13.46 11.85 -24.97
C ALA A 651 -11.90 11.22 -25.05
N PRO A 652 -10.85 11.22 -24.12
CA PRO A 652 -9.29 11.11 -24.42
C PRO A 652 -8.23 9.74 -24.31
N LYS A 653 -6.80 9.68 -24.13
CA LYS A 653 -5.57 8.61 -23.97
C LYS A 653 -3.82 8.88 -24.01
N GLU A 654 -2.67 7.98 -24.00
CA GLU A 654 -1.02 8.02 -23.65
C GLU A 654 0.29 7.25 -24.46
N GLY A 655 1.71 6.84 -24.30
CA GLY A 655 3.12 6.68 -23.47
C GLY A 655 4.69 6.09 -24.00
N SER A 656 5.96 5.89 -23.25
CA SER A 656 7.47 5.10 -23.13
C SER A 656 9.14 5.11 -23.66
N THR A 657 10.21 4.17 -23.36
CA THR A 657 11.74 4.20 -22.73
C THR A 657 13.13 3.10 -22.79
N VAL A 658 15.53 3.16 -22.42
CA VAL A 658 16.95 2.38 -22.18
C VAL A 658 17.93 2.47 -20.82
N SER A 659 19.34 2.29 -20.72
CA SER A 659 20.40 1.48 -19.82
C SER A 659 21.56 1.90 -18.67
N GLU A 660 22.44 0.99 -18.03
CA GLU A 660 23.50 1.09 -16.82
C GLU A 660 25.03 0.50 -16.73
N GLU A 661 26.01 0.92 -15.84
CA GLU A 661 27.55 0.90 -15.93
C GLU A 661 28.49 0.22 -14.76
N GLU A 662 29.86 0.13 -14.47
CA GLU A 662 30.56 -0.53 -13.20
C GLU A 662 31.60 0.23 -12.25
N VAL A 663 31.59 0.03 -10.91
CA VAL A 663 32.05 0.95 -9.78
C VAL A 663 33.36 0.66 -8.98
N ASP A 664 34.02 1.72 -8.46
CA ASP A 664 35.09 1.77 -7.42
C ASP A 664 34.76 1.12 -6.05
N MET A 665 35.71 0.34 -5.49
CA MET A 665 35.61 -0.35 -4.19
C MET A 665 35.38 0.55 -2.97
N LYS A 666 35.92 1.78 -2.90
CA LYS A 666 35.68 2.65 -1.73
C LYS A 666 34.23 3.13 -1.62
N LYS A 667 33.50 3.12 -2.74
CA LYS A 667 32.07 3.47 -2.83
C LYS A 667 31.13 2.29 -2.55
N LEU A 668 31.68 1.09 -2.33
CA LEU A 668 30.91 -0.10 -1.97
C LEU A 668 30.67 -0.15 -0.46
N THR A 669 29.53 -0.71 -0.03
CA THR A 669 29.24 -0.92 1.40
C THR A 669 30.11 -2.03 1.99
N LEU A 670 30.26 -2.09 3.32
CA LEU A 670 31.01 -3.18 3.99
C LEU A 670 30.51 -4.58 3.60
N TRP A 671 29.20 -4.76 3.35
CA TRP A 671 28.67 -6.02 2.83
C TRP A 671 29.12 -6.30 1.38
N GLN A 672 29.07 -5.30 0.49
CA GLN A 672 29.52 -5.44 -0.89
C GLN A 672 31.04 -5.71 -0.99
N ILE A 673 31.86 -5.05 -0.15
CA ILE A 673 33.31 -5.33 -0.06
C ILE A 673 33.54 -6.74 0.47
N LYS A 674 32.77 -7.22 1.47
CA LYS A 674 32.86 -8.60 1.96
C LYS A 674 32.63 -9.65 0.86
N GLN A 675 31.76 -9.34 -0.12
CA GLN A 675 31.52 -10.21 -1.28
C GLN A 675 32.60 -10.07 -2.38
N LYS A 676 33.07 -8.85 -2.71
CA LYS A 676 34.14 -8.65 -3.73
C LYS A 676 35.55 -9.05 -3.24
N ASP A 677 35.95 -8.66 -2.03
CA ASP A 677 37.23 -9.04 -1.41
C ASP A 677 37.11 -9.21 0.12
N PHE A 678 36.92 -10.46 0.54
CA PHE A 678 36.86 -10.85 1.96
C PHE A 678 38.15 -10.55 2.74
N LYS A 679 39.33 -10.56 2.11
CA LYS A 679 40.60 -10.26 2.80
C LYS A 679 40.72 -8.78 3.10
N TYR A 680 40.40 -7.93 2.13
CA TYR A 680 40.37 -6.47 2.33
C TYR A 680 39.29 -6.08 3.35
N TRP A 681 38.07 -6.64 3.24
CA TRP A 681 37.01 -6.45 4.24
C TRP A 681 37.46 -6.86 5.65
N LYS A 682 38.08 -8.03 5.81
CA LYS A 682 38.54 -8.48 7.11
C LYS A 682 39.64 -7.58 7.68
N SER A 683 40.62 -7.19 6.87
CA SER A 683 41.67 -6.26 7.29
C SER A 683 41.09 -4.92 7.75
N LEU A 684 40.16 -4.35 6.98
CA LEU A 684 39.54 -3.06 7.30
C LEU A 684 38.71 -3.13 8.59
N THR A 685 37.89 -4.18 8.75
CA THR A 685 37.06 -4.35 9.95
C THR A 685 37.87 -4.70 11.19
N ASP A 686 38.89 -5.56 11.12
CA ASP A 686 39.79 -5.81 12.24
C ASP A 686 40.59 -4.55 12.62
N SER A 687 40.97 -3.69 11.66
CA SER A 687 41.56 -2.37 11.95
C SER A 687 40.60 -1.42 12.68
N VAL A 688 39.31 -1.32 12.29
CA VAL A 688 38.32 -0.52 13.04
C VAL A 688 38.19 -1.03 14.47
N TYR A 689 38.03 -2.35 14.66
CA TYR A 689 37.95 -2.93 16.00
C TYR A 689 39.23 -2.73 16.83
N ASN A 690 40.41 -2.58 16.21
CA ASN A 690 41.65 -2.29 16.93
C ASN A 690 41.80 -0.80 17.28
N ASN A 691 41.27 0.12 16.46
CA ASN A 691 41.22 1.55 16.78
C ASN A 691 40.29 1.83 17.98
N PHE A 692 39.16 1.12 18.06
CA PHE A 692 38.16 1.24 19.13
C PHE A 692 38.37 0.20 20.24
N LYS A 693 39.62 0.00 20.69
CA LYS A 693 40.00 -0.95 21.73
C LYS A 693 41.01 -0.35 22.71
N ASP A 694 40.80 -0.57 24.01
CA ASP A 694 41.69 -0.10 25.08
C ASP A 694 42.79 -1.10 25.48
N GLU A 695 43.69 -0.66 26.36
CA GLU A 695 44.86 -1.43 26.83
C GLU A 695 44.45 -2.68 27.64
N ASP A 696 43.33 -2.64 28.37
CA ASP A 696 42.70 -3.78 29.07
C ASP A 696 41.94 -4.75 28.14
N GLY A 697 41.86 -4.39 26.86
CA GLY A 697 41.34 -5.19 25.77
C GLY A 697 39.82 -5.19 25.60
N TYR A 698 39.12 -4.21 26.16
CA TYR A 698 37.70 -3.95 25.85
C TYR A 698 37.58 -3.14 24.55
N TYR A 699 36.55 -3.43 23.76
CA TYR A 699 36.12 -2.56 22.67
C TYR A 699 35.18 -1.47 23.23
N PHE A 700 35.21 -0.27 22.65
CA PHE A 700 34.39 0.86 23.12
C PHE A 700 33.63 1.57 21.99
N SER A 701 32.44 2.09 22.31
CA SER A 701 31.64 2.91 21.37
C SER A 701 32.30 4.26 21.08
N ALA A 702 32.20 4.71 19.83
CA ALA A 702 32.57 6.04 19.36
C ALA A 702 31.66 7.17 19.88
N GLN A 703 30.42 6.86 20.27
CA GLN A 703 29.39 7.84 20.65
C GLN A 703 29.13 7.86 22.17
N SER A 704 29.00 6.70 22.80
CA SER A 704 28.66 6.57 24.24
C SER A 704 29.85 6.20 25.13
N GLY A 705 30.97 5.79 24.55
CA GLY A 705 32.09 5.19 25.28
C GLY A 705 31.79 3.82 25.91
N PHE A 706 30.59 3.25 25.71
CA PHE A 706 30.18 1.95 26.25
C PHE A 706 31.21 0.86 25.93
N LYS A 707 31.63 0.09 26.94
CA LYS A 707 32.72 -0.90 26.84
C LYS A 707 32.23 -2.35 26.92
N SER A 708 32.70 -3.22 26.02
CA SER A 708 32.52 -4.68 26.11
C SER A 708 33.69 -5.46 25.50
N LYS A 709 33.99 -6.66 26.02
CA LYS A 709 34.98 -7.57 25.42
C LYS A 709 34.44 -8.35 24.20
N LYS A 710 33.14 -8.27 23.90
CA LYS A 710 32.51 -8.97 22.77
C LYS A 710 32.38 -8.04 21.56
N LYS A 711 33.00 -8.38 20.43
CA LYS A 711 32.81 -7.65 19.16
C LYS A 711 31.33 -7.57 18.73
N GLY A 712 30.52 -8.60 19.02
CA GLY A 712 29.12 -8.71 18.57
C GLY A 712 28.09 -7.83 19.29
N ASP A 713 28.51 -7.14 20.36
CA ASP A 713 27.68 -6.13 21.04
C ASP A 713 27.67 -4.80 20.25
N PHE A 714 28.60 -4.66 19.29
CA PHE A 714 28.80 -3.48 18.44
C PHE A 714 28.56 -3.78 16.96
N GLN A 715 28.41 -2.71 16.17
CA GLN A 715 28.35 -2.68 14.72
C GLN A 715 29.35 -1.64 14.19
N ILE A 716 29.87 -1.87 12.98
CA ILE A 716 30.69 -0.86 12.27
C ILE A 716 29.78 -0.09 11.33
N ASP A 717 29.81 1.23 11.44
CA ASP A 717 28.99 2.18 10.67
C ASP A 717 29.85 3.34 10.13
N HIS A 718 29.31 4.12 9.19
CA HIS A 718 29.96 5.26 8.56
C HIS A 718 29.66 6.59 9.26
N ILE A 719 30.71 7.34 9.63
CA ILE A 719 30.62 8.65 10.29
C ILE A 719 29.84 9.64 9.40
N LYS A 720 30.30 9.86 8.16
CA LYS A 720 29.51 10.44 7.07
C LYS A 720 28.82 9.28 6.33
N PRO A 721 27.47 9.22 6.29
CA PRO A 721 26.73 8.14 5.64
C PRO A 721 27.02 8.02 4.14
N MET A 722 26.98 6.79 3.64
CA MET A 722 27.18 6.47 2.22
C MET A 722 26.11 7.10 1.29
N SER A 723 24.96 7.54 1.82
CA SER A 723 23.92 8.26 1.08
C SER A 723 24.26 9.74 0.86
N LYS A 724 25.01 10.35 1.79
CA LYS A 724 25.54 11.71 1.71
C LYS A 724 27.02 11.74 1.27
N GLY A 725 27.47 10.69 0.58
CA GLY A 725 28.79 10.66 -0.09
C GLY A 725 29.97 10.27 0.80
N GLY A 726 29.74 9.65 1.95
CA GLY A 726 30.80 8.97 2.70
C GLY A 726 31.44 7.82 1.91
N LEU A 727 32.63 7.40 2.35
CA LEU A 727 33.38 6.27 1.77
C LEU A 727 33.63 5.19 2.82
N THR A 728 33.76 3.94 2.39
CA THR A 728 34.10 2.79 3.25
C THR A 728 35.61 2.70 3.47
N GLU A 729 36.13 3.59 4.31
CA GLU A 729 37.55 3.66 4.69
C GLU A 729 37.74 3.97 6.17
N LEU A 730 38.90 3.62 6.74
CA LEU A 730 39.16 3.65 8.19
C LEU A 730 38.89 5.02 8.86
N SER A 731 39.16 6.10 8.12
CA SER A 731 38.91 7.50 8.48
C SER A 731 37.43 7.88 8.64
N ASN A 732 36.53 7.10 8.03
CA ASN A 732 35.09 7.34 8.02
C ASN A 732 34.29 6.17 8.64
N LEU A 733 34.96 5.20 9.27
CA LEU A 733 34.32 4.06 9.92
C LEU A 733 34.47 4.14 11.44
N GLN A 734 33.36 3.97 12.14
CA GLN A 734 33.24 4.04 13.59
C GLN A 734 32.62 2.77 14.17
N LEU A 735 32.82 2.53 15.47
CA LEU A 735 32.22 1.43 16.21
C LEU A 735 31.07 1.96 17.08
N LEU A 736 29.84 1.50 16.84
CA LEU A 736 28.63 1.91 17.58
C LEU A 736 27.93 0.70 18.19
N THR A 737 27.15 0.90 19.25
CA THR A 737 26.16 -0.11 19.68
C THR A 737 24.97 -0.13 18.70
N ARG A 738 24.13 -1.16 18.78
CA ARG A 738 22.95 -1.27 17.90
C ARG A 738 21.95 -0.12 18.08
N LYS A 739 21.83 0.42 19.30
CA LYS A 739 20.97 1.56 19.62
C LYS A 739 21.51 2.84 19.00
N GLU A 740 22.78 3.16 19.23
CA GLU A 740 23.45 4.33 18.65
C GLU A 740 23.40 4.35 17.11
N ASN A 741 23.62 3.19 16.47
CA ASN A 741 23.53 3.06 15.01
C ASN A 741 22.11 3.35 14.48
N MET A 742 21.08 2.95 15.23
CA MET A 742 19.66 3.21 14.92
C MET A 742 19.29 4.69 15.15
N GLU A 743 19.75 5.30 16.24
CA GLU A 743 19.54 6.72 16.57
C GLU A 743 20.17 7.65 15.53
N LYS A 744 21.39 7.33 15.08
CA LYS A 744 22.13 8.07 14.06
C LYS A 744 21.48 7.90 12.69
N GLY A 745 21.35 6.67 12.20
CA GLY A 745 20.94 6.38 10.83
C GLY A 745 21.72 7.19 9.79
N ASP A 746 20.97 7.82 8.88
CA ASP A 746 21.50 8.66 7.79
C ASP A 746 21.68 10.15 8.16
N LYS A 747 21.53 10.53 9.44
CA LYS A 747 21.74 11.91 9.92
C LYS A 747 23.23 12.26 9.85
N TYR A 748 23.57 13.33 9.13
CA TYR A 748 24.90 13.92 9.10
C TYR A 748 24.79 15.43 8.91
N ASP A 749 25.53 16.15 9.75
CA ASP A 749 25.43 17.61 9.90
C ASP A 749 26.84 18.18 9.97
N GLU A 750 27.20 18.98 8.96
CA GLU A 750 28.53 19.58 8.85
C GLU A 750 28.74 20.76 9.83
N SER A 751 27.67 21.23 10.50
CA SER A 751 27.74 22.28 11.53
C SER A 751 28.05 21.77 12.94
N LYS A 752 27.98 20.44 13.19
CA LYS A 752 28.20 19.82 14.52
C LYS A 752 29.64 19.85 15.04
N LYS A 753 30.47 20.79 14.57
CA LYS A 753 31.81 21.06 15.10
C LYS A 753 31.94 22.32 15.95
N GLU A 754 30.85 23.10 16.10
CA GLU A 754 30.84 24.36 16.86
C GLU A 754 29.79 24.38 17.99
N TYR A 755 29.34 23.21 18.45
CA TYR A 755 28.35 23.07 19.54
C TYR A 755 28.87 22.37 20.81
N GLU A 756 30.20 22.26 20.97
CA GLU A 756 30.87 21.87 22.23
C GLU A 756 31.46 23.09 22.98
N GLU A 757 30.75 24.22 23.03
CA GLU A 757 31.21 25.37 23.83
C GLU A 757 30.09 26.12 24.57
N LYS A 758 29.47 25.45 25.55
CA LYS A 758 28.80 26.08 26.70
C LYS A 758 28.96 25.20 27.95
N ASN A 759 29.93 25.54 28.78
CA ASN A 759 30.06 24.94 30.12
C ASN A 759 29.03 25.57 31.06
N ASN A 760 28.32 24.73 31.83
CA ASN A 760 27.87 25.04 33.21
C ASN A 760 27.36 23.79 33.95
N ASP A 761 26.78 22.82 33.25
CA ASP A 761 25.90 21.80 33.87
C ASP A 761 26.62 20.55 34.41
N LYS A 762 27.69 20.75 35.21
CA LYS A 762 28.36 19.65 35.92
C LYS A 762 27.95 19.51 37.39
N GLU A 763 27.31 20.54 37.93
CA GLU A 763 26.90 20.61 39.34
C GLU A 763 25.42 20.18 39.49
N LEU A 764 24.55 20.60 38.56
CA LEU A 764 23.14 20.21 38.48
C LEU A 764 22.96 18.70 38.24
N ASP A 765 23.78 18.14 37.35
CA ASP A 765 23.74 16.72 36.98
C ASP A 765 24.07 15.79 38.17
N ASP A 766 24.91 16.22 39.12
CA ASP A 766 25.19 15.46 40.35
C ASP A 766 24.15 15.70 41.46
N ILE A 767 23.41 16.82 41.41
CA ILE A 767 22.23 17.04 42.26
C ILE A 767 21.09 16.07 41.87
N TYR A 768 20.76 15.95 40.58
CA TYR A 768 19.71 15.03 40.11
C TYR A 768 19.98 13.57 40.47
N LYS A 769 21.19 13.04 40.20
CA LYS A 769 21.56 11.67 40.60
C LYS A 769 21.38 11.39 42.08
N LYS A 770 21.52 12.40 42.94
CA LYS A 770 21.31 12.28 44.39
C LYS A 770 19.83 12.35 44.77
N ILE A 771 19.02 13.16 44.08
CA ILE A 771 17.54 13.17 44.21
C ILE A 771 16.97 11.82 43.81
N ASP A 772 17.30 11.34 42.60
CA ASP A 772 16.85 10.04 42.07
C ASP A 772 17.17 8.91 43.05
N SER A 773 18.40 8.86 43.56
CA SER A 773 18.82 7.81 44.48
C SER A 773 18.25 7.97 45.90
N LEU A 774 17.56 9.06 46.24
CA LEU A 774 16.74 9.15 47.45
C LEU A 774 15.30 8.66 47.18
N ILE A 775 14.74 8.98 46.01
CA ILE A 775 13.43 8.49 45.55
C ILE A 775 13.44 6.96 45.39
N GLU A 776 14.48 6.39 44.75
CA GLU A 776 14.71 4.93 44.66
C GLU A 776 14.76 4.20 46.01
N LYS A 777 14.98 4.93 47.11
CA LYS A 777 15.08 4.38 48.47
C LYS A 777 13.87 4.72 49.35
N GLU A 778 12.77 5.19 48.74
CA GLU A 778 11.54 5.60 49.44
C GLU A 778 11.80 6.72 50.49
N LYS A 779 12.83 7.55 50.25
CA LYS A 779 13.30 8.63 51.14
C LYS A 779 12.82 10.01 50.67
N GLU A 780 11.55 10.11 50.33
CA GLU A 780 10.91 11.28 49.71
C GLU A 780 11.14 12.58 50.51
N GLN A 781 11.03 12.55 51.84
CA GLN A 781 11.28 13.71 52.69
C GLN A 781 12.75 14.15 52.68
N GLU A 782 13.71 13.20 52.64
CA GLU A 782 15.14 13.55 52.54
C GLU A 782 15.48 14.13 51.15
N ALA A 783 14.72 13.77 50.10
CA ALA A 783 14.82 14.40 48.79
C ALA A 783 14.25 15.83 48.82
N ILE A 784 13.07 16.04 49.43
CA ILE A 784 12.47 17.37 49.62
C ILE A 784 13.44 18.29 50.40
N ASP A 785 13.91 17.85 51.56
CA ASP A 785 14.83 18.63 52.41
C ASP A 785 16.12 19.00 51.65
N PHE A 786 16.66 18.07 50.86
CA PHE A 786 17.85 18.32 50.04
C PHE A 786 17.60 19.31 48.89
N ILE A 787 16.46 19.21 48.20
CA ILE A 787 16.12 20.16 47.13
C ILE A 787 15.88 21.56 47.71
N GLU A 788 15.21 21.67 48.86
CA GLU A 788 15.06 22.96 49.54
C GLU A 788 16.41 23.57 49.94
N ASP A 789 17.39 22.77 50.38
CA ASP A 789 18.74 23.26 50.65
C ASP A 789 19.47 23.72 49.38
N CYS A 790 19.40 22.97 48.27
CA CYS A 790 19.96 23.43 46.98
C CYS A 790 19.32 24.75 46.49
N ILE A 791 18.01 24.94 46.66
CA ILE A 791 17.30 26.18 46.30
C ILE A 791 17.79 27.38 47.13
N LYS A 792 18.23 27.17 48.38
CA LYS A 792 18.82 28.23 49.23
C LYS A 792 20.22 28.65 48.75
N GLU A 793 20.94 27.78 48.05
CA GLU A 793 22.27 28.04 47.50
C GLU A 793 22.20 28.61 46.07
N ASN A 794 21.25 28.15 45.25
CA ASN A 794 21.03 28.62 43.87
C ASN A 794 19.54 28.54 43.50
N GLU A 795 18.85 29.69 43.39
CA GLU A 795 17.42 29.75 43.06
C GLU A 795 17.19 29.57 41.55
N SER A 796 16.71 28.39 41.12
CA SER A 796 16.50 28.04 39.70
C SER A 796 15.10 27.45 39.44
N PRO A 797 14.54 27.61 38.23
CA PRO A 797 13.23 27.04 37.89
C PRO A 797 13.25 25.52 37.81
N GLU A 798 14.38 24.91 37.46
CA GLU A 798 14.54 23.44 37.39
C GLU A 798 14.45 22.80 38.78
N LEU A 799 15.11 23.37 39.80
CA LEU A 799 15.04 22.85 41.16
C LEU A 799 13.61 22.96 41.74
N TYR A 800 12.90 24.04 41.43
CA TYR A 800 11.49 24.18 41.77
C TYR A 800 10.56 23.25 40.98
N ASN A 801 10.96 22.80 39.79
CA ASN A 801 10.24 21.77 39.03
C ASN A 801 10.39 20.41 39.73
N GLU A 802 11.60 20.00 40.11
CA GLU A 802 11.83 18.71 40.75
C GLU A 802 11.24 18.64 42.17
N LEU A 803 11.30 19.73 42.94
CA LEU A 803 10.54 19.85 44.19
C LEU A 803 9.03 19.63 43.95
N GLY A 804 8.51 20.15 42.83
CA GLY A 804 7.14 19.93 42.41
C GLY A 804 6.82 18.48 42.02
N ASN A 805 7.75 17.80 41.36
CA ASN A 805 7.62 16.39 40.95
C ASN A 805 7.53 15.48 42.19
N VAL A 806 8.44 15.64 43.16
CA VAL A 806 8.42 14.83 44.40
C VAL A 806 7.12 15.05 45.19
N TYR A 807 6.65 16.29 45.35
CA TYR A 807 5.33 16.53 45.97
C TYR A 807 4.17 15.91 45.17
N TYR A 808 4.25 15.89 43.84
CA TYR A 808 3.19 15.37 42.98
C TYR A 808 3.06 13.84 43.07
N ASP A 809 4.17 13.11 43.10
CA ASP A 809 4.18 11.65 43.25
C ASP A 809 3.73 11.21 44.66
N ASN A 810 4.10 11.98 45.68
CA ASN A 810 3.55 11.89 47.05
C ASN A 810 2.06 12.29 47.13
N LYS A 811 1.43 12.67 46.01
CA LYS A 811 0.02 13.10 45.86
C LYS A 811 -0.33 14.40 46.59
N ASP A 812 0.67 15.17 47.02
CA ASP A 812 0.51 16.54 47.53
C ASP A 812 0.38 17.55 46.38
N TYR A 813 -0.77 17.50 45.73
CA TYR A 813 -1.14 18.43 44.65
C TYR A 813 -1.33 19.89 45.11
N GLU A 814 -1.14 20.22 46.40
CA GLU A 814 -1.10 21.60 46.87
C GLU A 814 0.32 22.15 46.91
N ASN A 815 1.28 21.42 47.49
CA ASN A 815 2.67 21.83 47.52
C ASN A 815 3.36 21.70 46.15
N ALA A 816 3.04 20.66 45.37
CA ALA A 816 3.47 20.56 43.97
C ALA A 816 3.03 21.80 43.15
N MET A 817 1.76 22.20 43.30
CA MET A 817 1.18 23.38 42.64
C MET A 817 1.79 24.71 43.12
N LYS A 818 2.44 24.76 44.29
CA LYS A 818 3.23 25.94 44.74
C LYS A 818 4.62 25.93 44.11
N ALA A 819 5.30 24.78 44.11
CA ALA A 819 6.64 24.62 43.56
C ALA A 819 6.69 24.89 42.05
N TYR A 820 5.82 24.26 41.25
CA TYR A 820 5.74 24.55 39.81
C TYR A 820 5.40 26.02 39.50
N LYS A 821 4.60 26.68 40.37
CA LYS A 821 4.34 28.12 40.22
C LYS A 821 5.56 28.98 40.53
N LYS A 822 6.43 28.55 41.46
CA LYS A 822 7.70 29.23 41.71
C LYS A 822 8.65 29.12 40.53
N ALA A 823 8.76 27.95 39.91
CA ALA A 823 9.48 27.81 38.64
C ALA A 823 8.95 28.78 37.56
N VAL A 824 7.63 28.86 37.38
CA VAL A 824 6.97 29.76 36.42
C VAL A 824 6.98 31.25 36.81
N GLU A 825 7.28 31.58 38.08
CA GLU A 825 7.55 32.95 38.51
C GLU A 825 8.98 33.39 38.17
N ILE A 826 9.94 32.46 38.16
CA ILE A 826 11.36 32.68 37.82
C ILE A 826 11.53 32.73 36.29
N ASP A 827 11.22 31.64 35.58
CA ASP A 827 11.09 31.61 34.13
C ASP A 827 9.64 31.33 33.72
N LYS A 828 9.01 32.36 33.15
CA LYS A 828 7.61 32.33 32.76
C LYS A 828 7.31 31.31 31.68
N ASP A 829 8.26 31.02 30.79
CA ASP A 829 8.07 30.14 29.63
C ASP A 829 8.69 28.74 29.87
N TYR A 830 9.06 28.42 31.11
CA TYR A 830 9.57 27.10 31.51
C TYR A 830 8.53 25.98 31.31
N VAL A 831 8.69 25.22 30.23
CA VAL A 831 7.64 24.33 29.70
C VAL A 831 7.26 23.16 30.62
N HIS A 832 8.21 22.57 31.35
CA HIS A 832 7.94 21.39 32.17
C HIS A 832 6.99 21.70 33.34
N SER A 833 7.21 22.80 34.05
CA SER A 833 6.28 23.23 35.11
C SER A 833 4.93 23.69 34.57
N LEU A 834 4.87 24.31 33.38
CA LEU A 834 3.59 24.64 32.73
C LEU A 834 2.78 23.38 32.39
N TYR A 835 3.44 22.35 31.85
CA TYR A 835 2.84 21.02 31.60
C TYR A 835 2.38 20.36 32.91
N ASN A 836 3.20 20.36 33.96
CA ASN A 836 2.85 19.75 35.24
C ASN A 836 1.69 20.45 35.97
N ILE A 837 1.60 21.79 35.88
CA ILE A 837 0.41 22.55 36.35
C ILE A 837 -0.84 22.14 35.54
N ALA A 838 -0.71 21.95 34.23
CA ALA A 838 -1.81 21.48 33.38
C ALA A 838 -2.25 20.06 33.74
N LEU A 839 -1.31 19.17 34.08
CA LEU A 839 -1.56 17.79 34.51
C LEU A 839 -2.31 17.74 35.86
N ILE A 840 -1.97 18.62 36.81
CA ILE A 840 -2.78 18.79 38.04
C ILE A 840 -4.19 19.32 37.70
N HIS A 841 -4.33 20.22 36.73
CA HIS A 841 -5.66 20.68 36.28
C HIS A 841 -6.47 19.57 35.60
N TYR A 842 -5.85 18.67 34.83
CA TYR A 842 -6.48 17.48 34.27
C TYR A 842 -7.02 16.56 35.37
N ARG A 843 -6.19 16.20 36.36
CA ARG A 843 -6.63 15.38 37.52
C ARG A 843 -7.76 16.03 38.33
N ARG A 844 -7.81 17.37 38.36
CA ARG A 844 -8.90 18.17 38.98
C ARG A 844 -10.07 18.45 38.03
N TRP A 845 -10.21 17.71 36.93
CA TRP A 845 -11.28 17.84 35.92
C TRP A 845 -11.47 19.26 35.37
N SER A 846 -10.44 20.11 35.53
CA SER A 846 -10.44 21.54 35.17
C SER A 846 -9.97 21.71 33.72
N PHE A 847 -10.59 20.97 32.80
CA PHE A 847 -10.08 20.71 31.46
C PHE A 847 -9.71 21.97 30.67
N ASP A 848 -10.52 23.03 30.69
CA ASP A 848 -10.23 24.25 29.92
C ASP A 848 -8.98 25.00 30.40
N LYS A 849 -8.67 24.93 31.71
CA LYS A 849 -7.42 25.47 32.27
C LYS A 849 -6.21 24.62 31.92
N SER A 850 -6.42 23.31 31.79
CA SER A 850 -5.38 22.38 31.31
C SER A 850 -5.08 22.65 29.83
N ILE A 851 -6.13 22.76 28.99
CA ILE A 851 -6.02 23.08 27.56
C ILE A 851 -5.32 24.42 27.31
N ASP A 852 -5.66 25.48 28.05
CA ASP A 852 -4.99 26.79 27.92
C ASP A 852 -3.48 26.71 28.21
N LEU A 853 -3.09 26.02 29.28
CA LEU A 853 -1.69 25.79 29.64
C LEU A 853 -0.96 24.89 28.63
N LEU A 854 -1.61 23.84 28.10
CA LEU A 854 -1.01 22.95 27.10
C LEU A 854 -0.86 23.64 25.75
N ASN A 855 -1.81 24.48 25.34
CA ASN A 855 -1.66 25.36 24.19
C ASN A 855 -0.53 26.39 24.40
N ARG A 856 -0.29 26.84 25.64
CA ARG A 856 0.88 27.69 25.96
C ARG A 856 2.19 26.90 25.85
N VAL A 857 2.27 25.68 26.39
CA VAL A 857 3.44 24.79 26.23
C VAL A 857 3.74 24.59 24.74
N LEU A 858 2.75 24.21 23.94
CA LEU A 858 2.89 23.95 22.49
C LEU A 858 3.17 25.21 21.67
N LYS A 859 2.92 26.40 22.21
CA LYS A 859 3.34 27.67 21.60
C LYS A 859 4.82 27.97 21.82
N ILE A 860 5.40 27.50 22.94
CA ILE A 860 6.80 27.68 23.32
C ILE A 860 7.65 26.56 22.70
N ASN A 861 7.30 25.30 22.98
CA ASN A 861 7.87 24.11 22.38
C ASN A 861 6.78 23.30 21.67
N LYS A 862 6.73 23.38 20.34
CA LYS A 862 5.76 22.66 19.50
C LYS A 862 5.91 21.15 19.55
N ASP A 863 7.10 20.67 19.90
CA ASP A 863 7.50 19.27 19.81
C ASP A 863 7.36 18.53 21.16
N TYR A 864 6.66 19.16 22.12
CA TYR A 864 6.37 18.62 23.45
C TYR A 864 5.23 17.56 23.37
N TYR A 865 5.59 16.36 22.93
CA TYR A 865 4.65 15.29 22.58
C TYR A 865 3.80 14.77 23.76
N GLU A 866 4.25 14.92 25.00
CA GLU A 866 3.49 14.59 26.22
C GLU A 866 2.30 15.54 26.39
N ALA A 867 2.44 16.82 26.01
CA ALA A 867 1.36 17.79 26.06
C ALA A 867 0.29 17.50 25.01
N LEU A 868 0.69 16.99 23.84
CA LEU A 868 -0.24 16.47 22.83
C LEU A 868 -0.96 15.21 23.32
N THR A 869 -0.25 14.29 24.01
CA THR A 869 -0.87 13.10 24.62
C THR A 869 -1.94 13.51 25.63
N LEU A 870 -1.62 14.45 26.52
CA LEU A 870 -2.54 14.94 27.55
C LEU A 870 -3.73 15.73 26.97
N LEU A 871 -3.56 16.44 25.85
CA LEU A 871 -4.69 16.99 25.10
C LEU A 871 -5.59 15.87 24.55
N GLY A 872 -5.01 14.81 23.97
CA GLY A 872 -5.75 13.63 23.53
C GLY A 872 -6.59 13.01 24.64
N ASP A 873 -6.00 12.82 25.83
CA ASP A 873 -6.70 12.37 27.04
C ASP A 873 -7.86 13.29 27.44
N ILE A 874 -7.67 14.61 27.38
CA ILE A 874 -8.72 15.58 27.73
C ILE A 874 -9.89 15.52 26.73
N TYR A 875 -9.62 15.41 25.44
CA TYR A 875 -10.67 15.28 24.43
C TYR A 875 -11.38 13.92 24.49
N LEU A 876 -10.65 12.85 24.80
CA LEU A 876 -11.20 11.53 25.13
C LEU A 876 -12.14 11.58 26.35
N LYS A 877 -11.76 12.26 27.44
CA LYS A 877 -12.64 12.49 28.62
C LYS A 877 -13.82 13.42 28.33
N ARG A 878 -13.84 14.09 27.18
CA ARG A 878 -14.95 14.90 26.66
C ARG A 878 -15.79 14.17 25.61
N GLU A 879 -15.54 12.87 25.39
CA GLU A 879 -16.19 12.04 24.36
C GLU A 879 -16.00 12.58 22.92
N ASN A 880 -15.02 13.47 22.72
CA ASN A 880 -14.63 13.96 21.40
C ASN A 880 -13.48 13.09 20.87
N PHE A 881 -13.87 11.97 20.26
CA PHE A 881 -12.95 10.97 19.73
C PHE A 881 -12.10 11.48 18.57
N ASP A 882 -12.64 12.35 17.72
CA ASP A 882 -11.94 12.88 16.55
C ASP A 882 -10.75 13.76 16.95
N GLU A 883 -10.95 14.67 17.92
CA GLU A 883 -9.83 15.45 18.48
C GLU A 883 -8.89 14.58 19.31
N ALA A 884 -9.38 13.56 20.02
CA ALA A 884 -8.51 12.62 20.72
C ALA A 884 -7.51 11.93 19.76
N LEU A 885 -8.01 11.36 18.66
CA LEU A 885 -7.20 10.75 17.59
C LEU A 885 -6.24 11.77 16.95
N ASN A 886 -6.71 13.00 16.69
CA ASN A 886 -5.91 14.10 16.16
C ASN A 886 -4.70 14.42 17.05
N TYR A 887 -4.91 14.53 18.36
CA TYR A 887 -3.86 14.88 19.32
C TYR A 887 -2.91 13.70 19.63
N TYR A 888 -3.42 12.47 19.76
CA TYR A 888 -2.57 11.28 19.88
C TYR A 888 -1.74 11.03 18.60
N GLY A 889 -2.34 11.15 17.42
CA GLY A 889 -1.64 11.02 16.13
C GLY A 889 -0.52 12.05 15.96
N LYS A 890 -0.77 13.32 16.32
CA LYS A 890 0.27 14.36 16.37
C LYS A 890 1.41 13.98 17.34
N SER A 891 1.07 13.50 18.54
CA SER A 891 2.08 13.06 19.51
C SER A 891 2.98 11.95 18.95
N ILE A 892 2.39 10.91 18.35
CA ILE A 892 3.09 9.81 17.70
C ILE A 892 3.97 10.28 16.53
N SER A 893 3.50 11.26 15.75
CA SER A 893 4.26 11.82 14.62
C SER A 893 5.52 12.59 15.03
N ILE A 894 5.56 13.11 16.26
CA ILE A 894 6.69 13.85 16.82
C ILE A 894 7.62 12.91 17.60
N ASN A 895 7.05 11.99 18.38
CA ASN A 895 7.79 10.91 19.04
C ASN A 895 7.10 9.56 18.80
N ASN A 896 7.66 8.77 17.87
CA ASN A 896 7.16 7.44 17.53
C ASN A 896 7.54 6.36 18.56
N GLU A 897 8.30 6.69 19.62
CA GLU A 897 8.52 5.83 20.79
C GLU A 897 7.49 6.08 21.91
N ASN A 898 6.59 7.06 21.78
CA ASN A 898 5.55 7.37 22.78
C ASN A 898 4.43 6.32 22.82
N TYR A 899 4.65 5.21 23.54
CA TYR A 899 3.67 4.13 23.70
C TYR A 899 2.30 4.63 24.18
N SER A 900 2.24 5.63 25.07
CA SER A 900 1.00 6.21 25.61
C SER A 900 0.10 6.81 24.52
N GLY A 901 0.69 7.38 23.46
CA GLY A 901 -0.05 7.85 22.30
C GLY A 901 -0.73 6.71 21.54
N TYR A 902 -0.03 5.59 21.34
CA TYR A 902 -0.59 4.39 20.71
C TYR A 902 -1.67 3.74 21.59
N GLU A 903 -1.53 3.75 22.91
CA GLU A 903 -2.59 3.29 23.83
C GLU A 903 -3.85 4.14 23.76
N GLY A 904 -3.69 5.46 23.65
CA GLY A 904 -4.79 6.42 23.43
C GLY A 904 -5.53 6.14 22.12
N MET A 905 -4.80 5.99 21.01
CA MET A 905 -5.38 5.57 19.71
C MET A 905 -6.13 4.24 19.83
N GLY A 906 -5.48 3.21 20.38
CA GLY A 906 -6.06 1.87 20.56
C GLY A 906 -7.33 1.87 21.42
N TYR A 907 -7.39 2.74 22.43
CA TYR A 907 -8.57 2.87 23.29
C TYR A 907 -9.75 3.55 22.58
N VAL A 908 -9.49 4.57 21.75
CA VAL A 908 -10.54 5.19 20.92
C VAL A 908 -11.09 4.19 19.91
N TYR A 909 -10.23 3.51 19.15
CA TYR A 909 -10.67 2.49 18.18
C TYR A 909 -11.41 1.32 18.87
N PHE A 910 -11.01 0.93 20.09
CA PHE A 910 -11.74 -0.07 20.88
C PHE A 910 -13.16 0.39 21.28
N ILE A 911 -13.34 1.67 21.65
CA ILE A 911 -14.66 2.24 21.95
C ILE A 911 -15.53 2.32 20.69
N GLN A 912 -14.93 2.64 19.53
CA GLN A 912 -15.60 2.72 18.24
C GLN A 912 -15.85 1.34 17.57
N GLU A 913 -15.62 0.23 18.29
CA GLU A 913 -15.78 -1.16 17.83
C GLU A 913 -14.83 -1.59 16.67
N TYR A 914 -13.86 -0.76 16.32
CA TYR A 914 -12.77 -1.04 15.37
C TYR A 914 -11.67 -1.88 16.04
N TYR A 915 -12.02 -3.13 16.37
CA TYR A 915 -11.18 -3.99 17.21
C TYR A 915 -9.88 -4.47 16.54
N GLN A 916 -9.81 -4.51 15.20
CA GLN A 916 -8.60 -4.95 14.48
C GLN A 916 -7.57 -3.82 14.41
N GLU A 917 -8.05 -2.59 14.23
CA GLU A 917 -7.30 -1.35 14.27
C GLU A 917 -6.77 -1.14 15.69
N ALA A 918 -7.64 -1.26 16.71
CA ALA A 918 -7.26 -1.20 18.12
C ALA A 918 -6.18 -2.22 18.50
N LEU A 919 -6.29 -3.46 18.01
CA LEU A 919 -5.28 -4.51 18.20
C LEU A 919 -3.92 -4.08 17.66
N ASN A 920 -3.86 -3.52 16.44
CA ASN A 920 -2.60 -3.07 15.84
C ASN A 920 -1.93 -1.94 16.67
N TYR A 921 -2.73 -1.01 17.20
CA TYR A 921 -2.23 0.05 18.09
C TYR A 921 -1.71 -0.51 19.43
N TYR A 922 -2.39 -1.49 20.03
CA TYR A 922 -1.90 -2.14 21.26
C TYR A 922 -0.68 -3.04 21.02
N ASP A 923 -0.57 -3.71 19.88
CA ASP A 923 0.66 -4.41 19.47
C ASP A 923 1.85 -3.43 19.42
N LYS A 924 1.67 -2.23 18.84
CA LYS A 924 2.73 -1.22 18.80
C LYS A 924 3.06 -0.65 20.18
N ALA A 925 2.06 -0.41 21.04
CA ALA A 925 2.29 0.00 22.42
C ALA A 925 3.10 -1.04 23.22
N ILE A 926 2.84 -2.34 23.00
CA ILE A 926 3.57 -3.46 23.64
C ILE A 926 4.98 -3.64 23.06
N GLU A 927 5.19 -3.38 21.77
CA GLU A 927 6.52 -3.38 21.15
C GLU A 927 7.43 -2.31 21.78
N LEU A 928 6.89 -1.11 22.00
CA LEU A 928 7.60 0.02 22.60
C LEU A 928 7.76 -0.11 24.12
N ASN A 929 6.72 -0.59 24.82
CA ASN A 929 6.74 -0.82 26.26
C ASN A 929 6.21 -2.22 26.62
N ASN A 930 7.11 -3.21 26.57
CA ASN A 930 6.78 -4.61 26.86
C ASN A 930 6.43 -4.90 28.33
N LYS A 931 6.48 -3.90 29.23
CA LYS A 931 6.03 -3.99 30.63
C LYS A 931 4.61 -3.44 30.85
N ASN A 932 3.92 -2.96 29.82
CA ASN A 932 2.63 -2.30 29.97
C ASN A 932 1.46 -3.28 30.17
N ALA A 933 1.06 -3.52 31.42
CA ALA A 933 -0.05 -4.38 31.79
C ALA A 933 -1.42 -3.94 31.21
N TYR A 934 -1.64 -2.63 31.03
CA TYR A 934 -2.88 -2.10 30.45
C TYR A 934 -3.00 -2.51 28.97
N ALA A 935 -1.95 -2.30 28.18
CA ALA A 935 -1.94 -2.65 26.76
C ALA A 935 -2.19 -4.15 26.54
N TYR A 936 -1.57 -5.06 27.32
CA TYR A 936 -1.85 -6.50 27.24
C TYR A 936 -3.31 -6.83 27.56
N ASN A 937 -3.89 -6.26 28.62
CA ASN A 937 -5.30 -6.48 28.96
C ASN A 937 -6.26 -5.94 27.89
N MET A 938 -5.96 -4.78 27.31
CA MET A 938 -6.78 -4.22 26.23
C MET A 938 -6.64 -5.01 24.92
N ARG A 939 -5.45 -5.51 24.57
CA ARG A 939 -5.26 -6.43 23.44
C ARG A 939 -5.99 -7.77 23.65
N GLY A 940 -5.96 -8.32 24.88
CA GLY A 940 -6.75 -9.49 25.27
C GLY A 940 -8.26 -9.28 25.09
N LYS A 941 -8.76 -8.07 25.34
CA LYS A 941 -10.15 -7.68 25.02
C LYS A 941 -10.40 -7.58 23.52
N CYS A 942 -9.49 -7.00 22.73
CA CYS A 942 -9.60 -6.97 21.27
C CYS A 942 -9.68 -8.39 20.68
N TYR A 943 -8.78 -9.29 21.09
CA TYR A 943 -8.81 -10.71 20.72
C TYR A 943 -10.12 -11.41 21.13
N LYS A 944 -10.75 -11.02 22.25
CA LYS A 944 -12.04 -11.57 22.69
C LYS A 944 -13.16 -11.17 21.74
N GLU A 945 -13.28 -9.89 21.36
CA GLU A 945 -14.38 -9.46 20.47
C GLU A 945 -14.16 -9.93 19.02
N LEU A 946 -12.90 -9.95 18.54
CA LEU A 946 -12.47 -10.58 17.28
C LEU A 946 -12.57 -12.12 17.27
N ARG A 947 -13.03 -12.73 18.37
CA ARG A 947 -13.23 -14.18 18.54
C ARG A 947 -11.96 -15.05 18.47
N MET A 948 -10.78 -14.45 18.58
CA MET A 948 -9.47 -15.10 18.57
C MET A 948 -9.13 -15.75 19.94
N TYR A 949 -10.03 -16.61 20.41
CA TYR A 949 -10.14 -17.02 21.81
C TYR A 949 -8.93 -17.78 22.40
N ASP A 950 -7.98 -18.21 21.59
CA ASP A 950 -6.80 -18.93 22.09
C ASP A 950 -5.70 -17.99 22.58
N LYS A 951 -5.58 -16.79 21.99
CA LYS A 951 -4.64 -15.74 22.45
C LYS A 951 -5.11 -14.98 23.71
N VAL A 952 -6.42 -14.95 23.96
CA VAL A 952 -7.07 -14.14 25.00
C VAL A 952 -6.54 -14.44 26.41
N LEU A 953 -6.23 -15.70 26.72
CA LEU A 953 -5.76 -16.08 28.05
C LEU A 953 -4.33 -15.60 28.32
N ASP A 954 -3.45 -15.73 27.34
CA ASP A 954 -2.02 -15.41 27.48
C ASP A 954 -1.82 -13.92 27.75
N ASP A 955 -2.60 -13.05 27.09
CA ASP A 955 -2.59 -11.61 27.31
C ASP A 955 -3.07 -11.21 28.72
N TYR A 956 -4.15 -11.81 29.23
CA TYR A 956 -4.58 -11.53 30.61
C TYR A 956 -3.61 -12.10 31.65
N TYR A 957 -3.01 -13.27 31.41
CA TYR A 957 -1.94 -13.79 32.28
C TYR A 957 -0.72 -12.87 32.25
N LYS A 958 -0.34 -12.32 31.10
CA LYS A 958 0.80 -11.41 31.00
C LYS A 958 0.54 -10.06 31.66
N ALA A 959 -0.68 -9.53 31.56
CA ALA A 959 -1.08 -8.34 32.31
C ALA A 959 -0.94 -8.55 33.85
N ILE A 960 -1.35 -9.72 34.36
CA ILE A 960 -1.23 -10.08 35.79
C ILE A 960 0.23 -10.36 36.21
N GLU A 961 1.07 -10.87 35.30
CA GLU A 961 2.51 -11.06 35.55
C GLU A 961 3.25 -9.72 35.69
N LEU A 962 2.79 -8.70 34.95
CA LEU A 962 3.39 -7.36 34.92
C LEU A 962 2.85 -6.44 36.03
N ASP A 963 1.56 -6.54 36.35
CA ASP A 963 0.91 -5.85 37.48
C ASP A 963 0.02 -6.85 38.28
N PRO A 964 0.55 -7.40 39.40
CA PRO A 964 -0.19 -8.31 40.27
C PRO A 964 -1.36 -7.69 41.05
N GLU A 965 -1.58 -6.38 40.97
CA GLU A 965 -2.73 -5.69 41.58
C GLU A 965 -3.78 -5.25 40.54
N TYR A 966 -3.57 -5.54 39.24
CA TYR A 966 -4.44 -5.09 38.17
C TYR A 966 -5.79 -5.82 38.09
N VAL A 967 -6.73 -5.39 38.94
CA VAL A 967 -8.08 -5.94 39.14
C VAL A 967 -8.81 -6.29 37.83
N SER A 968 -8.72 -5.42 36.82
CA SER A 968 -9.37 -5.62 35.52
C SER A 968 -8.90 -6.88 34.79
N ALA A 969 -7.61 -7.21 34.84
CA ALA A 969 -7.08 -8.39 34.19
C ALA A 969 -7.55 -9.68 34.88
N TYR A 970 -7.56 -9.71 36.22
CA TYR A 970 -8.15 -10.83 36.98
C TYR A 970 -9.63 -11.02 36.67
N PHE A 971 -10.41 -9.93 36.59
CA PHE A 971 -11.83 -9.99 36.26
C PHE A 971 -12.06 -10.54 34.83
N ASN A 972 -11.33 -10.02 33.84
CA ASN A 972 -11.46 -10.48 32.45
C ASN A 972 -11.04 -11.95 32.29
N LEU A 973 -9.95 -12.37 32.94
CA LEU A 973 -9.50 -13.75 33.00
C LEU A 973 -10.53 -14.67 33.66
N ALA A 974 -11.15 -14.24 34.77
CA ALA A 974 -12.17 -15.02 35.47
C ALA A 974 -13.40 -15.29 34.59
N ASN A 975 -13.88 -14.27 33.85
CA ASN A 975 -14.99 -14.42 32.91
C ASN A 975 -14.64 -15.38 31.76
N GLU A 976 -13.43 -15.32 31.21
CA GLU A 976 -13.01 -16.21 30.12
C GLU A 976 -12.82 -17.66 30.59
N LEU A 977 -12.26 -17.87 31.79
CA LEU A 977 -12.12 -19.20 32.39
C LEU A 977 -13.49 -19.84 32.69
N ASP A 978 -14.46 -19.07 33.18
CA ASP A 978 -15.84 -19.53 33.37
C ASP A 978 -16.51 -19.89 32.03
N ARG A 979 -16.25 -19.10 30.98
CA ARG A 979 -16.72 -19.38 29.61
C ARG A 979 -16.11 -20.67 29.05
N LYS A 980 -14.81 -20.90 29.23
CA LYS A 980 -14.11 -22.17 28.92
C LYS A 980 -14.38 -23.29 29.96
N ARG A 981 -15.36 -23.12 30.86
CA ARG A 981 -15.81 -24.08 31.89
C ARG A 981 -14.76 -24.48 32.94
N ARG A 982 -13.66 -23.74 33.06
CA ARG A 982 -12.63 -23.87 34.10
C ARG A 982 -13.09 -23.21 35.40
N TYR A 983 -14.27 -23.62 35.90
CA TYR A 983 -15.00 -22.91 36.95
C TYR A 983 -14.21 -22.68 38.25
N LYS A 984 -13.36 -23.64 38.67
CA LYS A 984 -12.51 -23.48 39.86
C LYS A 984 -11.44 -22.40 39.70
N ASP A 985 -10.84 -22.32 38.51
CA ASP A 985 -9.84 -21.32 38.19
C ASP A 985 -10.50 -19.93 38.06
N ALA A 986 -11.69 -19.87 37.47
CA ALA A 986 -12.50 -18.66 37.42
C ALA A 986 -12.85 -18.13 38.82
N ILE A 987 -13.34 -19.00 39.73
CA ILE A 987 -13.62 -18.66 41.13
C ILE A 987 -12.37 -18.07 41.81
N LYS A 988 -11.20 -18.72 41.69
CA LYS A 988 -9.96 -18.19 42.28
C LYS A 988 -9.60 -16.77 41.79
N ASN A 989 -9.87 -16.47 40.53
CA ASN A 989 -9.61 -15.13 39.98
C ASN A 989 -10.68 -14.11 40.44
N TYR A 990 -11.96 -14.48 40.55
CA TYR A 990 -12.98 -13.62 41.19
C TYR A 990 -12.68 -13.39 42.68
N GLU A 991 -12.18 -14.39 43.40
CA GLU A 991 -11.74 -14.25 44.80
C GLU A 991 -10.60 -13.23 44.93
N LYS A 992 -9.65 -13.19 43.97
CA LYS A 992 -8.59 -12.16 43.92
C LYS A 992 -9.10 -10.78 43.50
N VAL A 993 -10.11 -10.68 42.63
CA VAL A 993 -10.81 -9.41 42.37
C VAL A 993 -11.43 -8.87 43.66
N ILE A 994 -12.12 -9.72 44.42
CA ILE A 994 -12.79 -9.36 45.68
C ILE A 994 -11.80 -9.05 46.82
N GLU A 995 -10.58 -9.59 46.76
CA GLU A 995 -9.48 -9.25 47.68
C GLU A 995 -8.95 -7.82 47.42
N LEU A 996 -8.88 -7.40 46.16
CA LEU A 996 -8.36 -6.09 45.73
C LEU A 996 -9.44 -4.99 45.72
N ASP A 997 -10.67 -5.33 45.31
CA ASP A 997 -11.87 -4.50 45.43
C ASP A 997 -13.01 -5.26 46.15
N PRO A 998 -13.12 -5.12 47.48
CA PRO A 998 -14.20 -5.72 48.27
C PRO A 998 -15.62 -5.18 47.97
N LEU A 999 -15.76 -4.21 47.06
CA LEU A 999 -17.01 -3.55 46.69
C LEU A 999 -17.45 -3.84 45.24
N ASP A 1000 -16.77 -4.72 44.49
CA ASP A 1000 -17.22 -5.16 43.17
C ASP A 1000 -18.44 -6.12 43.26
N ASP A 1001 -19.65 -5.56 43.17
CA ASP A 1001 -20.89 -6.32 43.15
C ASP A 1001 -21.09 -7.20 41.89
N ILE A 1002 -20.36 -6.91 40.82
CA ILE A 1002 -20.37 -7.67 39.56
C ILE A 1002 -19.52 -8.93 39.71
N ALA A 1003 -18.32 -8.84 40.32
CA ALA A 1003 -17.51 -10.01 40.66
C ALA A 1003 -18.25 -10.96 41.60
N TYR A 1004 -18.90 -10.44 42.66
CA TYR A 1004 -19.75 -11.26 43.53
C TYR A 1004 -20.90 -11.94 42.74
N ASN A 1005 -21.58 -11.25 41.82
CA ASN A 1005 -22.60 -11.86 40.97
C ASN A 1005 -22.03 -12.95 40.05
N ASN A 1006 -20.90 -12.69 39.36
CA ASN A 1006 -20.35 -13.61 38.38
C ASN A 1006 -19.70 -14.85 39.03
N MET A 1007 -19.08 -14.69 40.20
CA MET A 1007 -18.67 -15.81 41.05
C MET A 1007 -19.89 -16.62 41.52
N GLY A 1008 -20.97 -15.96 41.93
CA GLY A 1008 -22.23 -16.64 42.27
C GLY A 1008 -22.83 -17.42 41.10
N TYR A 1009 -22.72 -16.89 39.88
CA TYR A 1009 -23.16 -17.56 38.66
C TYR A 1009 -22.27 -18.77 38.30
N THR A 1010 -20.96 -18.65 38.54
CA THR A 1010 -20.00 -19.76 38.40
C THR A 1010 -20.33 -20.90 39.37
N TYR A 1011 -20.58 -20.59 40.66
CA TYR A 1011 -21.05 -21.57 41.64
C TYR A 1011 -22.41 -22.18 41.28
N PHE A 1012 -23.32 -21.42 40.66
CA PHE A 1012 -24.60 -21.94 40.16
C PHE A 1012 -24.42 -22.98 39.06
N LYS A 1013 -23.51 -22.75 38.09
CA LYS A 1013 -23.17 -23.74 37.05
C LYS A 1013 -22.57 -25.02 37.64
N MET A 1014 -21.79 -24.91 38.71
CA MET A 1014 -21.26 -26.03 39.48
C MET A 1014 -22.30 -26.75 40.35
N LYS A 1015 -23.55 -26.25 40.42
CA LYS A 1015 -24.63 -26.71 41.30
C LYS A 1015 -24.38 -26.50 42.80
N GLU A 1016 -23.42 -25.65 43.16
CA GLU A 1016 -23.13 -25.29 44.56
C GLU A 1016 -24.05 -24.16 45.03
N TYR A 1017 -25.36 -24.44 45.03
CA TYR A 1017 -26.44 -23.43 45.14
C TYR A 1017 -26.38 -22.59 46.43
N GLU A 1018 -25.91 -23.13 47.55
CA GLU A 1018 -25.73 -22.36 48.79
C GLU A 1018 -24.62 -21.30 48.70
N LYS A 1019 -23.51 -21.63 48.03
CA LYS A 1019 -22.42 -20.66 47.81
C LYS A 1019 -22.88 -19.59 46.82
N ALA A 1020 -23.52 -20.02 45.73
CA ALA A 1020 -24.15 -19.11 44.78
C ALA A 1020 -25.12 -18.13 45.47
N LEU A 1021 -25.97 -18.63 46.38
CA LEU A 1021 -26.88 -17.79 47.17
C LEU A 1021 -26.14 -16.73 47.99
N LYS A 1022 -25.10 -17.13 48.75
CA LYS A 1022 -24.28 -16.21 49.55
C LYS A 1022 -23.61 -15.12 48.70
N CYS A 1023 -23.10 -15.48 47.52
CA CYS A 1023 -22.51 -14.55 46.57
C CYS A 1023 -23.54 -13.51 46.07
N TYR A 1024 -24.75 -13.94 45.67
CA TYR A 1024 -25.79 -12.99 45.23
C TYR A 1024 -26.34 -12.14 46.38
N ASP A 1025 -26.50 -12.70 47.59
CA ASP A 1025 -26.88 -11.92 48.77
C ASP A 1025 -25.83 -10.84 49.09
N LYS A 1026 -24.54 -11.12 48.89
CA LYS A 1026 -23.46 -10.14 49.07
C LYS A 1026 -23.44 -9.06 47.97
N ALA A 1027 -23.62 -9.45 46.69
CA ALA A 1027 -23.76 -8.49 45.59
C ALA A 1027 -24.93 -7.52 45.82
N ILE A 1028 -26.08 -8.01 46.29
CA ILE A 1028 -27.26 -7.18 46.60
C ILE A 1028 -27.04 -6.33 47.86
N GLN A 1029 -26.24 -6.77 48.83
CA GLN A 1029 -25.86 -5.96 49.99
C GLN A 1029 -25.02 -4.74 49.59
N ILE A 1030 -24.11 -4.91 48.63
CA ILE A 1030 -23.25 -3.84 48.10
C ILE A 1030 -24.06 -2.92 47.18
N ASN A 1031 -24.77 -3.52 46.22
CA ASN A 1031 -25.57 -2.81 45.23
C ASN A 1031 -27.03 -3.33 45.21
N PRO A 1032 -27.93 -2.71 45.99
CA PRO A 1032 -29.35 -3.08 46.02
C PRO A 1032 -30.08 -2.99 44.68
N ASN A 1033 -29.48 -2.34 43.67
CA ASN A 1033 -30.02 -2.19 42.32
C ASN A 1033 -29.45 -3.21 41.31
N ASN A 1034 -28.58 -4.15 41.70
CA ASN A 1034 -28.05 -5.17 40.79
C ASN A 1034 -29.16 -6.17 40.37
N LYS A 1035 -29.80 -5.86 39.24
CA LYS A 1035 -30.89 -6.64 38.62
C LYS A 1035 -30.47 -8.08 38.29
N TYR A 1036 -29.20 -8.31 37.95
CA TYR A 1036 -28.68 -9.65 37.66
C TYR A 1036 -28.60 -10.49 38.94
N ALA A 1037 -27.98 -9.97 40.00
CA ALA A 1037 -27.90 -10.65 41.30
C ALA A 1037 -29.30 -10.95 41.87
N ILE A 1038 -30.25 -10.01 41.80
CA ILE A 1038 -31.64 -10.22 42.22
C ILE A 1038 -32.31 -11.36 41.43
N ARG A 1039 -32.18 -11.35 40.10
CA ARG A 1039 -32.74 -12.39 39.21
C ARG A 1039 -32.11 -13.75 39.49
N ASN A 1040 -30.79 -13.80 39.59
CA ASN A 1040 -30.01 -15.02 39.77
C ASN A 1040 -30.28 -15.63 41.16
N ARG A 1041 -30.36 -14.80 42.21
CA ARG A 1041 -30.82 -15.21 43.55
C ARG A 1041 -32.21 -15.82 43.55
N LYS A 1042 -33.17 -15.18 42.87
CA LYS A 1042 -34.55 -15.70 42.74
C LYS A 1042 -34.60 -17.03 41.96
N GLN A 1043 -33.67 -17.25 41.03
CA GLN A 1043 -33.54 -18.53 40.33
C GLN A 1043 -32.87 -19.60 41.21
N VAL A 1044 -31.78 -19.27 41.93
CA VAL A 1044 -31.08 -20.19 42.84
C VAL A 1044 -32.00 -20.75 43.93
N LYS A 1045 -32.86 -19.92 44.52
CA LYS A 1045 -33.79 -20.35 45.57
C LYS A 1045 -34.79 -21.42 45.12
N LYS A 1046 -34.99 -21.65 43.81
CA LYS A 1046 -35.83 -22.75 43.27
C LYS A 1046 -35.13 -24.11 43.27
N TYR A 1047 -33.83 -24.16 43.58
CA TYR A 1047 -33.04 -25.40 43.67
C TYR A 1047 -32.56 -25.67 45.12
N LEU A 1048 -33.13 -24.92 46.08
CA LEU A 1048 -32.91 -25.03 47.53
C LEU A 1048 -34.24 -25.27 48.28
N VAL A 1049 -35.28 -25.64 47.53
CA VAL A 1049 -36.64 -26.01 47.95
C VAL A 1049 -37.02 -27.27 47.18
#